data_AF-A0A7R9AA25-F1
#
_entry.id   AF-A0A7R9AA25-F1
#
_cell.length_a   1.000
_cell.length_b   1.000
_cell.length_c   1.000
_cell.angle_alpha   90.00
_cell.angle_beta   90.00
_cell.angle_gamma   90.00
#
_symmetry.space_group_name_H-M   'P 1'
#
loop_
_entity.id
_entity.type
_entity.pdbx_description
1 polymer ?
#
loop_
_entity_poly.entity_id
_entity_poly.type
_entity_poly.pdbx_seq_one_letter_code
_entity_poly.pdbx_strand_id
1 'polypeptide(L)'
;MARMGSLDALPLVYVTGFGPFVGHDVNASWEAVKLLPRLLGREDRVQLVVEEIPVDYDFVMREIPRRWRELDPHLVVHVGVSSTCEGVTLEQCANNVGYQRPDMRKCCPMKGKCRRDVEDTCIVSSLDMHSLSLRANTSVPPPPILVLVSRNAGRYLCEFTYFTSLSVDLSRTAFIHVPTVSPNVSAHDIAVTLKACILAMLESLSAATACVVEKQMVGIRRPRGLTNGQIFVAIVLGVIGGVYIWKPVFAPQKLKENPTKIQQGKKHFDLRRLAKSFGTGLIYVVIGAGLIGMYASGWKWALKDSSSYEGDTTDAAMMNSDSEHRPGTRTLIVRQGQSCVICVIMSGLDYLDLILPYYLLIALPVFIIFAPITPALAGHDFNVYRMQQFDVQGTQYGSRNAPVSMEARTLAAKNVMRKCVVARWTEILQEGGLELWRRLHSLGVGALLIILPQNMSSFTSSELEVSLDLESAMLNEETDIPVYFALESPEVMDIYWEMHHGSLADSSPSAAHALMQAVVSSGYSLHTAGSGSKIINNAEIASIQGRLPAETGENVPTIAIIAHYDSFGMAPDLSFGVDSNGSGAAMLLELVRLFSHAFEDMGKRAPANILFLLSGGGKLNFQGTRRWLEDQLDGLEGGLLQEVGFTLCLDTVGGAEDSLFLHVSKPPKPGTPAHEFLTVLEDIASHLYPSVNVSIVHRKINLNAEQLLWEHQRLSLRRIPAFTLSGLQYHEIGLNNIYEYHNHD
;
A
#
# COMPACT_ATOMS: atom_id res chain seq x y z
N MET A 1 -9.55 -25.79 -20.41
CA MET A 1 -9.12 -26.20 -21.76
C MET A 1 -8.02 -25.24 -22.21
N ALA A 2 -6.75 -25.65 -22.14
CA ALA A 2 -5.62 -24.82 -22.57
C ALA A 2 -5.53 -24.79 -24.10
N ARG A 3 -5.34 -23.60 -24.69
CA ARG A 3 -5.19 -23.39 -26.14
C ARG A 3 -3.87 -24.02 -26.62
N MET A 4 -3.96 -25.10 -27.41
CA MET A 4 -2.96 -25.41 -28.43
C MET A 4 -3.25 -24.51 -29.65
N GLY A 5 -2.77 -23.27 -29.61
CA GLY A 5 -2.83 -22.34 -30.74
C GLY A 5 -1.65 -22.56 -31.69
N SER A 6 -1.91 -22.58 -33.01
CA SER A 6 -0.88 -22.76 -34.03
C SER A 6 0.21 -21.68 -33.94
N LEU A 7 1.47 -22.10 -34.02
CA LEU A 7 2.69 -21.27 -33.95
C LEU A 7 2.78 -20.14 -34.99
N ASP A 8 1.86 -20.06 -35.95
CA ASP A 8 1.86 -19.09 -37.07
C ASP A 8 0.82 -17.95 -36.95
N ALA A 9 -0.02 -17.92 -35.91
CA ALA A 9 -1.02 -16.86 -35.74
C ALA A 9 -0.43 -15.64 -35.00
N LEU A 10 -0.51 -14.45 -35.61
CA LEU A 10 -0.03 -13.21 -34.98
C LEU A 10 -0.90 -12.86 -33.76
N PRO A 11 -0.32 -12.42 -32.62
CA PRO A 11 -1.08 -11.95 -31.47
C PRO A 11 -1.98 -10.77 -31.85
N LEU A 12 -3.27 -10.90 -31.51
CA LEU A 12 -4.25 -9.84 -31.67
C LEU A 12 -4.21 -8.90 -30.46
N VAL A 13 -3.90 -7.64 -30.69
CA VAL A 13 -3.94 -6.56 -29.69
C VAL A 13 -5.15 -5.67 -29.96
N TYR A 14 -5.97 -5.46 -28.95
CA TYR A 14 -7.09 -4.53 -29.00
C TYR A 14 -6.76 -3.28 -28.19
N VAL A 15 -6.73 -2.11 -28.85
CA VAL A 15 -6.35 -0.84 -28.24
C VAL A 15 -7.48 0.17 -28.34
N THR A 16 -7.86 0.81 -27.23
CA THR A 16 -8.88 1.87 -27.25
C THR A 16 -8.30 3.23 -26.89
N GLY A 17 -8.83 4.29 -27.51
CA GLY A 17 -8.63 5.67 -27.06
C GLY A 17 -9.98 6.33 -26.79
N PHE A 18 -10.02 7.35 -25.94
CA PHE A 18 -11.26 8.08 -25.68
C PHE A 18 -11.47 9.18 -26.70
N GLY A 19 -12.73 9.37 -27.12
CA GLY A 19 -13.14 10.51 -27.91
C GLY A 19 -13.18 11.83 -27.11
N PRO A 20 -13.61 12.93 -27.74
CA PRO A 20 -13.71 14.25 -27.10
C PRO A 20 -14.65 14.28 -25.89
N PHE A 21 -14.31 15.08 -24.88
CA PHE A 21 -15.13 15.31 -23.68
C PHE A 21 -14.82 16.67 -23.04
N VAL A 22 -15.58 17.12 -22.04
CA VAL A 22 -15.50 18.48 -21.46
C VAL A 22 -14.06 18.94 -21.21
N GLY A 23 -13.64 20.02 -21.90
CA GLY A 23 -12.30 20.60 -21.80
C GLY A 23 -11.25 20.00 -22.76
N HIS A 24 -11.60 18.97 -23.51
CA HIS A 24 -10.76 18.26 -24.48
C HIS A 24 -11.50 18.05 -25.80
N ASP A 25 -11.62 19.11 -26.60
CA ASP A 25 -12.22 19.04 -27.95
C ASP A 25 -11.43 18.10 -28.89
N VAL A 26 -10.14 17.91 -28.58
CA VAL A 26 -9.25 16.92 -29.19
C VAL A 26 -8.60 16.11 -28.06
N ASN A 27 -8.85 14.79 -28.03
CA ASN A 27 -8.37 13.91 -26.98
C ASN A 27 -7.05 13.24 -27.39
N ALA A 28 -5.96 13.55 -26.68
CA ALA A 28 -4.62 13.04 -26.99
C ALA A 28 -4.54 11.50 -27.04
N SER A 29 -5.37 10.81 -26.25
CA SER A 29 -5.41 9.34 -26.26
C SER A 29 -5.84 8.78 -27.62
N TRP A 30 -6.96 9.24 -28.17
CA TRP A 30 -7.40 8.80 -29.50
C TRP A 30 -6.48 9.31 -30.61
N GLU A 31 -5.97 10.53 -30.49
CA GLU A 31 -5.03 11.09 -31.46
C GLU A 31 -3.74 10.26 -31.60
N ALA A 32 -3.26 9.65 -30.50
CA ALA A 32 -2.14 8.74 -30.53
C ALA A 32 -2.56 7.32 -31.00
N VAL A 33 -3.66 6.78 -30.47
CA VAL A 33 -4.15 5.42 -30.81
C VAL A 33 -4.48 5.29 -32.29
N LYS A 34 -5.06 6.31 -32.93
CA LYS A 34 -5.36 6.29 -34.37
C LYS A 34 -4.12 6.21 -35.26
N LEU A 35 -2.94 6.56 -34.74
CA LEU A 35 -1.66 6.46 -35.45
C LEU A 35 -1.03 5.08 -35.33
N LEU A 36 -1.37 4.30 -34.29
CA LEU A 36 -0.79 2.98 -34.05
C LEU A 36 -0.89 2.02 -35.25
N PRO A 37 -1.99 1.93 -36.02
CA PRO A 37 -2.05 1.04 -37.19
C PRO A 37 -1.02 1.36 -38.29
N ARG A 38 -0.42 2.56 -38.28
CA ARG A 38 0.68 2.94 -39.19
C ARG A 38 2.07 2.61 -38.62
N LEU A 39 2.18 2.45 -37.31
CA LEU A 39 3.45 2.25 -36.60
C LEU A 39 3.65 0.80 -36.16
N LEU A 40 2.57 0.12 -35.79
CA LEU A 40 2.53 -1.24 -35.26
C LEU A 40 1.66 -2.10 -36.17
N GLY A 41 2.24 -3.15 -36.74
CA GLY A 41 1.53 -4.02 -37.66
C GLY A 41 2.25 -5.32 -37.96
N ARG A 42 2.14 -5.79 -39.22
CA ARG A 42 2.69 -7.08 -39.63
C ARG A 42 4.22 -7.18 -39.52
N GLU A 43 4.93 -6.07 -39.69
CA GLU A 43 6.40 -6.03 -39.55
C GLU A 43 6.83 -6.35 -38.12
N ASP A 44 6.07 -5.88 -37.13
CA ASP A 44 6.28 -6.18 -35.72
C ASP A 44 5.63 -7.51 -35.27
N ARG A 45 5.09 -8.29 -36.22
CA ARG A 45 4.35 -9.53 -35.97
C ARG A 45 3.14 -9.35 -35.05
N VAL A 46 2.38 -8.26 -35.19
CA VAL A 46 1.15 -7.99 -34.41
C VAL A 46 -0.05 -7.77 -35.32
N GLN A 47 -1.22 -8.28 -34.93
CA GLN A 47 -2.51 -7.85 -35.48
C GLN A 47 -3.14 -6.83 -34.55
N LEU A 48 -3.50 -5.65 -35.06
CA LEU A 48 -4.01 -4.56 -34.24
C LEU A 48 -5.47 -4.25 -34.60
N VAL A 49 -6.31 -4.10 -33.58
CA VAL A 49 -7.65 -3.51 -33.69
C VAL A 49 -7.68 -2.27 -32.80
N VAL A 50 -7.99 -1.11 -33.37
CA VAL A 50 -8.12 0.14 -32.62
C VAL A 50 -9.56 0.64 -32.64
N GLU A 51 -10.03 1.18 -31.53
CA GLU A 51 -11.40 1.71 -31.39
C GLU A 51 -11.44 3.01 -30.58
N GLU A 52 -12.18 4.00 -31.08
CA GLU A 52 -12.53 5.21 -30.33
C GLU A 52 -13.76 4.92 -29.49
N ILE A 53 -13.66 5.11 -28.17
CA ILE A 53 -14.77 4.91 -27.24
C ILE A 53 -15.27 6.24 -26.67
N PRO A 54 -16.59 6.43 -26.51
CA PRO A 54 -17.13 7.62 -25.87
C PRO A 54 -16.85 7.61 -24.37
N VAL A 55 -16.84 8.80 -23.77
CA VAL A 55 -16.80 8.98 -22.31
C VAL A 55 -18.22 8.79 -21.75
N ASP A 56 -18.66 7.53 -21.71
CA ASP A 56 -20.02 7.08 -21.34
C ASP A 56 -19.95 5.75 -20.56
N TYR A 57 -20.49 5.73 -19.33
CA TYR A 57 -20.42 4.55 -18.46
C TYR A 57 -21.25 3.36 -18.99
N ASP A 58 -22.44 3.62 -19.54
CA ASP A 58 -23.31 2.58 -20.10
C ASP A 58 -22.67 1.92 -21.31
N PHE A 59 -22.01 2.74 -22.15
CA PHE A 59 -21.27 2.24 -23.30
C PHE A 59 -20.16 1.29 -22.86
N VAL A 60 -19.33 1.70 -21.90
CA VAL A 60 -18.20 0.88 -21.43
C VAL A 60 -18.68 -0.45 -20.84
N MET A 61 -19.70 -0.41 -19.99
CA MET A 61 -20.27 -1.62 -19.36
C MET A 61 -20.79 -2.64 -20.37
N ARG A 62 -21.33 -2.18 -21.50
CA ARG A 62 -21.95 -3.05 -22.51
C ARG A 62 -20.96 -3.48 -23.58
N GLU A 63 -20.21 -2.54 -24.14
CA GLU A 63 -19.43 -2.75 -25.35
C GLU A 63 -18.06 -3.37 -25.05
N ILE A 64 -17.38 -2.98 -23.95
CA ILE A 64 -16.04 -3.52 -23.66
C ILE A 64 -16.10 -5.05 -23.42
N PRO A 65 -16.98 -5.59 -22.55
CA PRO A 65 -17.11 -7.04 -22.41
C PRO A 65 -17.62 -7.75 -23.68
N ARG A 66 -18.38 -7.05 -24.55
CA ARG A 66 -18.79 -7.61 -25.85
C ARG A 66 -17.58 -7.74 -26.78
N ARG A 67 -16.73 -6.72 -26.88
CA ARG A 67 -15.50 -6.75 -27.69
C ARG A 67 -14.52 -7.81 -27.22
N TRP A 68 -14.35 -7.99 -25.91
CA TRP A 68 -13.57 -9.10 -25.36
C TRP A 68 -14.04 -10.46 -25.87
N ARG A 69 -15.36 -10.71 -25.88
CA ARG A 69 -15.94 -11.97 -26.36
C ARG A 69 -15.82 -12.16 -27.87
N GLU A 70 -15.95 -11.09 -28.64
CA GLU A 70 -15.92 -11.15 -30.11
C GLU A 70 -14.51 -11.24 -30.69
N LEU A 71 -13.56 -10.50 -30.10
CA LEU A 71 -12.19 -10.43 -30.58
C LEU A 71 -11.29 -11.49 -29.95
N ASP A 72 -11.58 -11.92 -28.70
CA ASP A 72 -10.74 -12.80 -27.89
C ASP A 72 -9.23 -12.45 -27.99
N PRO A 73 -8.86 -11.20 -27.64
CA PRO A 73 -7.53 -10.65 -27.88
C PRO A 73 -6.46 -11.29 -26.99
N HIS A 74 -5.21 -11.25 -27.46
CA HIS A 74 -4.04 -11.65 -26.70
C HIS A 74 -3.60 -10.57 -25.69
N LEU A 75 -3.88 -9.31 -25.99
CA LEU A 75 -3.63 -8.18 -25.11
C LEU A 75 -4.68 -7.09 -25.36
N VAL A 76 -5.21 -6.50 -24.29
CA VAL A 76 -6.07 -5.32 -24.34
C VAL A 76 -5.36 -4.15 -23.66
N VAL A 77 -5.28 -3.03 -24.38
CA VAL A 77 -4.68 -1.79 -23.86
C VAL A 77 -5.67 -0.65 -23.99
N HIS A 78 -6.05 -0.07 -22.87
CA HIS A 78 -6.89 1.12 -22.86
C HIS A 78 -6.01 2.36 -22.66
N VAL A 79 -6.22 3.40 -23.46
CA VAL A 79 -5.44 4.64 -23.41
C VAL A 79 -6.33 5.80 -23.00
N GLY A 80 -5.93 6.51 -21.95
CA GLY A 80 -6.62 7.71 -21.45
C GLY A 80 -5.71 8.94 -21.50
N VAL A 81 -6.28 10.13 -21.67
CA VAL A 81 -5.51 11.38 -21.52
C VAL A 81 -5.54 11.81 -20.06
N SER A 82 -4.39 12.27 -19.55
CA SER A 82 -4.32 12.97 -18.27
C SER A 82 -3.58 14.28 -18.44
N SER A 83 -4.14 15.37 -17.91
CA SER A 83 -3.49 16.69 -17.88
C SER A 83 -2.43 16.79 -16.79
N THR A 84 -2.37 15.82 -15.88
CA THR A 84 -1.44 15.82 -14.73
C THR A 84 -0.23 14.91 -14.94
N CYS A 85 -0.21 14.08 -16.00
CA CYS A 85 0.95 13.25 -16.28
C CYS A 85 1.99 14.00 -17.12
N GLU A 86 3.24 14.02 -16.65
CA GLU A 86 4.38 14.60 -17.37
C GLU A 86 4.94 13.68 -18.47
N GLY A 87 4.57 12.39 -18.45
CA GLY A 87 4.99 11.36 -19.40
C GLY A 87 3.88 10.33 -19.66
N VAL A 88 4.24 9.22 -20.31
CA VAL A 88 3.31 8.09 -20.55
C VAL A 88 3.29 7.21 -19.30
N THR A 89 2.14 7.00 -18.67
CA THR A 89 2.07 6.30 -17.38
C THR A 89 1.31 4.98 -17.51
N LEU A 90 1.94 3.87 -17.10
CA LEU A 90 1.33 2.54 -17.02
C LEU A 90 0.61 2.36 -15.68
N GLU A 91 -0.68 2.03 -15.69
CA GLU A 91 -1.47 1.87 -14.46
C GLU A 91 -1.45 0.41 -13.97
N GLN A 92 -0.99 0.18 -12.74
CA GLN A 92 -0.86 -1.16 -12.16
C GLN A 92 -2.19 -1.73 -11.63
N CYS A 93 -3.14 -0.89 -11.23
CA CYS A 93 -4.42 -1.34 -10.68
C CYS A 93 -5.59 -0.40 -11.02
N ALA A 94 -6.81 -0.90 -10.81
CA ALA A 94 -8.05 -0.15 -10.97
C ALA A 94 -9.02 -0.46 -9.82
N ASN A 95 -9.84 0.52 -9.45
CA ASN A 95 -10.77 0.39 -8.32
C ASN A 95 -12.23 0.25 -8.77
N ASN A 96 -13.03 -0.51 -8.02
CA ASN A 96 -14.43 -0.79 -8.31
C ASN A 96 -15.38 0.30 -7.80
N VAL A 97 -14.93 1.16 -6.89
CA VAL A 97 -15.74 2.14 -6.14
C VAL A 97 -15.21 3.56 -6.31
N GLY A 98 -16.08 4.55 -6.10
CA GLY A 98 -15.71 5.97 -6.04
C GLY A 98 -16.07 6.80 -7.28
N TYR A 99 -16.90 6.25 -8.17
CA TYR A 99 -17.31 6.94 -9.40
C TYR A 99 -18.43 7.96 -9.14
N GLN A 100 -18.07 9.21 -8.90
CA GLN A 100 -19.02 10.29 -8.61
C GLN A 100 -19.16 11.33 -9.74
N ARG A 101 -18.19 11.36 -10.67
CA ARG A 101 -18.16 12.33 -11.77
C ARG A 101 -19.13 11.91 -12.88
N PRO A 102 -20.03 12.81 -13.33
CA PRO A 102 -20.96 12.51 -14.42
C PRO A 102 -20.24 12.38 -15.76
N ASP A 103 -20.69 11.43 -16.58
CA ASP A 103 -20.22 11.23 -17.95
C ASP A 103 -20.84 12.25 -18.93
N MET A 104 -20.57 12.09 -20.24
CA MET A 104 -21.09 12.98 -21.27
C MET A 104 -22.62 12.95 -21.42
N ARG A 105 -23.30 11.94 -20.85
CA ARG A 105 -24.76 11.84 -20.78
C ARG A 105 -25.31 12.34 -19.44
N LYS A 106 -24.45 12.91 -18.59
CA LYS A 106 -24.75 13.37 -17.23
C LYS A 106 -25.17 12.24 -16.30
N CYS A 107 -24.69 11.02 -16.56
CA CYS A 107 -24.97 9.85 -15.77
C CYS A 107 -23.74 9.47 -14.91
N CYS A 108 -24.00 8.89 -13.73
CA CYS A 108 -23.00 8.26 -12.90
C CYS A 108 -23.39 6.80 -12.65
N PRO A 109 -22.43 5.90 -12.39
CA PRO A 109 -22.75 4.52 -12.05
C PRO A 109 -23.59 4.45 -10.78
N MET A 110 -24.56 3.53 -10.72
CA MET A 110 -25.39 3.35 -9.53
C MET A 110 -24.52 3.03 -8.30
N LYS A 111 -24.71 3.78 -7.22
CA LYS A 111 -23.90 3.71 -5.98
C LYS A 111 -22.40 3.97 -6.20
N GLY A 112 -22.01 4.60 -7.31
CA GLY A 112 -20.62 4.89 -7.64
C GLY A 112 -19.74 3.63 -7.78
N LYS A 113 -20.34 2.50 -8.17
CA LYS A 113 -19.66 1.21 -8.40
C LYS A 113 -19.57 0.85 -9.88
N CYS A 114 -18.45 0.26 -10.30
CA CYS A 114 -18.26 -0.22 -11.66
C CYS A 114 -19.00 -1.54 -11.92
N ARG A 115 -18.58 -2.61 -11.25
CA ARG A 115 -19.21 -3.94 -11.32
C ARG A 115 -19.86 -4.26 -9.98
N ARG A 116 -21.16 -4.58 -10.01
CA ARG A 116 -21.93 -4.95 -8.80
C ARG A 116 -21.78 -6.42 -8.43
N ASP A 117 -21.41 -7.23 -9.42
CA ASP A 117 -21.20 -8.67 -9.35
C ASP A 117 -19.78 -9.07 -8.93
N VAL A 118 -18.89 -8.09 -8.78
CA VAL A 118 -17.51 -8.29 -8.34
C VAL A 118 -17.36 -7.73 -6.93
N GLU A 119 -16.91 -8.56 -5.99
CA GLU A 119 -16.71 -8.17 -4.59
C GLU A 119 -15.44 -7.33 -4.39
N ASP A 120 -14.39 -7.59 -5.19
CA ASP A 120 -13.12 -6.88 -5.12
C ASP A 120 -13.32 -5.37 -5.29
N THR A 121 -12.74 -4.61 -4.37
CA THR A 121 -12.77 -3.14 -4.38
C THR A 121 -11.65 -2.55 -5.25
N CYS A 122 -10.60 -3.34 -5.53
CA CYS A 122 -9.49 -3.00 -6.40
C CYS A 122 -8.93 -4.26 -7.05
N ILE A 123 -8.64 -4.22 -8.36
CA ILE A 123 -7.98 -5.31 -9.09
C ILE A 123 -6.60 -4.83 -9.54
N VAL A 124 -5.57 -5.62 -9.23
CA VAL A 124 -4.19 -5.39 -9.67
C VAL A 124 -3.92 -6.23 -10.91
N SER A 125 -3.36 -5.64 -11.96
CA SER A 125 -2.95 -6.38 -13.17
C SER A 125 -1.82 -7.35 -12.83
N SER A 126 -1.83 -8.56 -13.42
CA SER A 126 -0.68 -9.48 -13.31
C SER A 126 0.49 -9.08 -14.21
N LEU A 127 0.30 -8.10 -15.10
CA LEU A 127 1.40 -7.49 -15.81
C LEU A 127 2.17 -6.59 -14.84
N ASP A 128 3.46 -6.87 -14.65
CA ASP A 128 4.35 -6.02 -13.88
C ASP A 128 4.67 -4.75 -14.67
N MET A 129 3.96 -3.67 -14.35
CA MET A 129 4.10 -2.38 -15.04
C MET A 129 5.46 -1.73 -14.76
N HIS A 130 6.11 -2.05 -13.63
CA HIS A 130 7.44 -1.54 -13.32
C HIS A 130 8.48 -2.11 -14.27
N SER A 131 8.58 -3.44 -14.35
CA SER A 131 9.45 -4.11 -15.33
C SER A 131 9.13 -3.74 -16.79
N LEU A 132 7.84 -3.51 -17.11
CA LEU A 132 7.43 -3.07 -18.44
C LEU A 132 7.87 -1.63 -18.75
N SER A 133 7.78 -0.72 -17.79
CA SER A 133 8.21 0.68 -17.94
C SER A 133 9.72 0.78 -18.20
N LEU A 134 10.53 0.01 -17.47
CA LEU A 134 11.99 -0.06 -17.68
C LEU A 134 12.35 -0.55 -19.08
N ARG A 135 11.70 -1.64 -19.55
CA ARG A 135 11.89 -2.17 -20.92
C ARG A 135 11.40 -1.21 -22.00
N ALA A 136 10.28 -0.53 -21.76
CA ALA A 136 9.78 0.45 -22.71
C ALA A 136 10.77 1.62 -22.82
N ASN A 137 11.26 2.15 -21.70
CA ASN A 137 12.21 3.28 -21.65
C ASN A 137 13.54 3.00 -22.37
N THR A 138 14.02 1.76 -22.42
CA THR A 138 15.22 1.41 -23.20
C THR A 138 14.98 1.38 -24.71
N SER A 139 13.72 1.29 -25.14
CA SER A 139 13.31 1.15 -26.54
C SER A 139 12.77 2.43 -27.17
N VAL A 140 12.53 3.49 -26.38
CA VAL A 140 12.01 4.79 -26.87
C VAL A 140 13.14 5.63 -27.51
N PRO A 141 12.96 6.17 -28.74
CA PRO A 141 13.95 7.04 -29.38
C PRO A 141 14.07 8.42 -28.69
N PRO A 142 15.26 9.07 -28.72
CA PRO A 142 15.46 10.39 -28.12
C PRO A 142 14.91 11.57 -28.97
N PRO A 143 14.39 12.66 -28.33
CA PRO A 143 14.21 12.81 -26.88
C PRO A 143 13.03 11.97 -26.38
N PRO A 144 13.24 11.10 -25.36
CA PRO A 144 12.23 10.12 -25.00
C PRO A 144 11.12 10.77 -24.16
N ILE A 145 9.86 10.46 -24.49
CA ILE A 145 8.77 10.61 -23.51
C ILE A 145 8.95 9.49 -22.48
N LEU A 146 9.22 9.86 -21.24
CA LEU A 146 9.45 8.91 -20.15
C LEU A 146 8.20 8.06 -19.90
N VAL A 147 8.39 6.76 -19.75
CA VAL A 147 7.38 5.80 -19.31
C VAL A 147 7.45 5.64 -17.80
N LEU A 148 6.35 5.95 -17.12
CA LEU A 148 6.20 5.92 -15.67
C LEU A 148 5.19 4.84 -15.26
N VAL A 149 5.08 4.58 -13.95
CA VAL A 149 4.06 3.68 -13.39
C VAL A 149 3.23 4.43 -12.36
N SER A 150 1.93 4.13 -12.33
CA SER A 150 0.97 4.65 -11.35
C SER A 150 0.06 3.54 -10.86
N ARG A 151 -0.56 3.75 -9.70
CA ARG A 151 -1.59 2.88 -9.10
C ARG A 151 -2.96 3.58 -9.04
N ASN A 152 -3.13 4.65 -9.79
CA ASN A 152 -4.34 5.48 -9.76
C ASN A 152 -4.77 5.89 -11.17
N ALA A 153 -5.74 5.16 -11.72
CA ALA A 153 -6.29 5.44 -13.04
C ALA A 153 -7.37 6.55 -13.06
N GLY A 154 -7.55 7.31 -11.97
CA GLY A 154 -8.26 8.59 -11.97
C GLY A 154 -9.77 8.58 -11.65
N ARG A 155 -10.33 7.50 -11.07
CA ARG A 155 -11.72 7.38 -10.55
C ARG A 155 -12.82 7.95 -11.48
N TYR A 156 -12.60 7.88 -12.79
CA TYR A 156 -13.51 8.34 -13.84
C TYR A 156 -13.61 7.27 -14.93
N LEU A 157 -13.91 7.62 -16.18
CA LEU A 157 -14.07 6.64 -17.26
C LEU A 157 -12.78 5.88 -17.60
N CYS A 158 -11.61 6.47 -17.37
CA CYS A 158 -10.31 5.80 -17.50
C CYS A 158 -10.26 4.55 -16.60
N GLU A 159 -10.34 4.75 -15.29
CA GLU A 159 -10.34 3.66 -14.31
C GLU A 159 -11.53 2.72 -14.47
N PHE A 160 -12.72 3.24 -14.79
CA PHE A 160 -13.92 2.42 -14.99
C PHE A 160 -13.74 1.43 -16.16
N THR A 161 -13.16 1.89 -17.27
CA THR A 161 -12.85 1.06 -18.43
C THR A 161 -11.77 0.05 -18.09
N TYR A 162 -10.74 0.46 -17.35
CA TYR A 162 -9.68 -0.44 -16.91
C TYR A 162 -10.23 -1.57 -16.02
N PHE A 163 -11.00 -1.21 -14.99
CA PHE A 163 -11.63 -2.15 -14.06
C PHE A 163 -12.55 -3.13 -14.80
N THR A 164 -13.32 -2.63 -15.76
CA THR A 164 -14.23 -3.45 -16.58
C THR A 164 -13.48 -4.56 -17.31
N SER A 165 -12.32 -4.25 -17.91
CA SER A 165 -11.49 -5.23 -18.61
C SER A 165 -10.66 -6.13 -17.68
N LEU A 166 -10.13 -5.60 -16.58
CA LEU A 166 -9.45 -6.39 -15.56
C LEU A 166 -10.38 -7.45 -14.94
N SER A 167 -11.66 -7.14 -14.81
CA SER A 167 -12.70 -8.09 -14.37
C SER A 167 -12.98 -9.20 -15.39
N VAL A 168 -12.47 -9.10 -16.62
CA VAL A 168 -12.55 -10.15 -17.64
C VAL A 168 -11.29 -11.01 -17.63
N ASP A 169 -10.11 -10.39 -17.71
CA ASP A 169 -8.82 -11.07 -17.61
C ASP A 169 -7.73 -10.13 -17.09
N LEU A 170 -7.27 -10.37 -15.87
CA LEU A 170 -6.24 -9.57 -15.19
C LEU A 170 -4.82 -9.80 -15.72
N SER A 171 -4.58 -10.87 -16.50
CA SER A 171 -3.26 -11.22 -17.03
C SER A 171 -2.95 -10.59 -18.39
N ARG A 172 -3.98 -10.13 -19.11
CA ARG A 172 -3.88 -9.63 -20.50
C ARG A 172 -4.51 -8.26 -20.70
N THR A 173 -4.60 -7.48 -19.62
CA THR A 173 -5.20 -6.13 -19.63
C THR A 173 -4.22 -5.11 -19.07
N ALA A 174 -4.05 -3.99 -19.77
CA ALA A 174 -3.31 -2.82 -19.32
C ALA A 174 -4.08 -1.52 -19.56
N PHE A 175 -3.76 -0.50 -18.77
CA PHE A 175 -4.21 0.87 -19.00
C PHE A 175 -3.02 1.81 -19.02
N ILE A 176 -3.03 2.77 -19.95
CA ILE A 176 -1.95 3.73 -20.17
C ILE A 176 -2.53 5.15 -20.17
N HIS A 177 -2.05 6.01 -19.28
CA HIS A 177 -2.27 7.45 -19.36
C HIS A 177 -1.23 8.10 -20.27
N VAL A 178 -1.69 9.03 -21.11
CA VAL A 178 -0.82 9.82 -21.99
C VAL A 178 -0.98 11.32 -21.70
N PRO A 179 0.09 12.11 -21.86
CA PRO A 179 0.03 13.55 -21.65
C PRO A 179 -0.83 14.22 -22.73
N THR A 180 -1.27 15.45 -22.45
CA THR A 180 -1.90 16.28 -23.47
C THR A 180 -0.90 16.63 -24.58
N VAL A 181 -1.38 16.71 -25.83
CA VAL A 181 -0.55 17.17 -26.96
C VAL A 181 -0.11 18.62 -26.71
N SER A 182 1.18 18.88 -26.83
CA SER A 182 1.80 20.20 -26.60
C SER A 182 2.84 20.49 -27.69
N PRO A 183 3.39 21.72 -27.79
CA PRO A 183 4.46 22.02 -28.75
C PRO A 183 5.71 21.14 -28.60
N ASN A 184 5.94 20.58 -27.39
CA ASN A 184 7.09 19.75 -27.09
C ASN A 184 6.81 18.24 -27.20
N VAL A 185 5.53 17.84 -27.24
CA VAL A 185 5.09 16.44 -27.24
C VAL A 185 3.96 16.27 -28.25
N SER A 186 4.27 15.66 -29.40
CA SER A 186 3.27 15.42 -30.45
C SER A 186 2.50 14.11 -30.24
N ALA A 187 1.33 13.99 -30.86
CA ALA A 187 0.57 12.72 -30.87
C ALA A 187 1.36 11.57 -31.53
N HIS A 188 2.29 11.89 -32.45
CA HIS A 188 3.17 10.90 -33.06
C HIS A 188 4.18 10.35 -32.06
N ASP A 189 4.80 11.23 -31.26
CA ASP A 189 5.77 10.83 -30.23
C ASP A 189 5.09 9.94 -29.19
N ILE A 190 3.88 10.29 -28.75
CA ILE A 190 3.07 9.46 -27.85
C ILE A 190 2.79 8.10 -28.49
N ALA A 191 2.43 8.04 -29.78
CA ALA A 191 2.15 6.79 -30.48
C ALA A 191 3.40 5.88 -30.61
N VAL A 192 4.59 6.46 -30.77
CA VAL A 192 5.86 5.73 -30.77
C VAL A 192 6.14 5.14 -29.39
N THR A 193 5.93 5.90 -28.31
CA THR A 193 6.06 5.40 -26.94
C THR A 193 5.04 4.30 -26.63
N LEU A 194 3.79 4.45 -27.06
CA LEU A 194 2.75 3.42 -26.93
C LEU A 194 3.14 2.13 -27.66
N LYS A 195 3.74 2.23 -28.86
CA LYS A 195 4.27 1.05 -29.58
C LYS A 195 5.30 0.31 -28.73
N ALA A 196 6.25 1.02 -28.12
CA ALA A 196 7.28 0.40 -27.27
C ALA A 196 6.65 -0.33 -26.06
N CYS A 197 5.67 0.30 -25.39
CA CYS A 197 4.95 -0.32 -24.27
C CYS A 197 4.20 -1.61 -24.69
N ILE A 198 3.49 -1.58 -25.82
CA ILE A 198 2.73 -2.74 -26.32
C ILE A 198 3.66 -3.90 -26.66
N LEU A 199 4.81 -3.64 -27.29
CA LEU A 199 5.78 -4.68 -27.63
C LEU A 199 6.40 -5.30 -26.36
N ALA A 200 6.77 -4.49 -25.37
CA ALA A 200 7.27 -4.98 -24.09
C ALA A 200 6.24 -5.88 -23.37
N MET A 201 4.95 -5.51 -23.42
CA MET A 201 3.85 -6.32 -22.85
C MET A 201 3.70 -7.66 -23.55
N LEU A 202 3.74 -7.68 -24.89
CA LEU A 202 3.64 -8.91 -25.69
C LEU A 202 4.82 -9.86 -25.45
N GLU A 203 6.04 -9.33 -25.36
CA GLU A 203 7.22 -10.12 -25.03
C GLU A 203 7.07 -10.78 -23.65
N SER A 204 6.61 -10.01 -22.66
CA SER A 204 6.32 -10.51 -21.31
C SER A 204 5.32 -11.67 -21.31
N LEU A 205 4.23 -11.54 -22.08
CA LEU A 205 3.20 -12.57 -22.21
C LEU A 205 3.72 -13.83 -22.93
N SER A 206 4.58 -13.65 -23.93
CA SER A 206 5.19 -14.77 -24.66
C SER A 206 6.17 -15.56 -23.79
N ALA A 207 6.98 -14.89 -22.97
CA ALA A 207 7.93 -15.51 -22.04
C ALA A 207 7.21 -16.31 -20.94
N ALA A 208 6.12 -15.76 -20.39
CA ALA A 208 5.27 -16.46 -19.43
C ALA A 208 4.66 -17.74 -20.04
N THR A 209 4.24 -17.68 -21.30
CA THR A 209 3.68 -18.85 -22.01
C THR A 209 4.76 -19.91 -22.31
N ALA A 210 5.96 -19.50 -22.71
CA ALA A 210 7.09 -20.41 -22.95
C ALA A 210 7.54 -21.15 -21.66
N CYS A 211 7.61 -20.44 -20.53
CA CYS A 211 7.95 -21.02 -19.23
C CYS A 211 6.90 -22.06 -18.76
N VAL A 212 5.61 -21.82 -19.05
CA VAL A 212 4.54 -22.79 -18.75
C VAL A 212 4.61 -24.03 -19.64
N VAL A 213 4.95 -23.88 -20.92
CA VAL A 213 5.12 -25.00 -21.86
C VAL A 213 6.37 -25.83 -21.51
N GLU A 214 7.45 -25.18 -21.08
CA GLU A 214 8.69 -25.85 -20.66
C GLU A 214 8.49 -26.68 -19.39
N LYS A 215 7.69 -26.19 -18.43
CA LYS A 215 7.27 -26.97 -17.25
C LYS A 215 6.32 -28.15 -17.58
N GLN A 216 5.59 -28.11 -18.70
CA GLN A 216 4.77 -29.24 -19.16
C GLN A 216 5.51 -30.25 -20.05
N MET A 217 6.66 -29.90 -20.65
CA MET A 217 7.43 -30.78 -21.54
C MET A 217 8.51 -31.66 -20.86
N VAL A 218 8.68 -31.61 -19.53
CA VAL A 218 9.59 -32.50 -18.77
C VAL A 218 9.03 -33.93 -18.59
N GLY A 219 7.94 -34.28 -19.28
CA GLY A 219 7.26 -35.57 -19.15
C GLY A 219 7.18 -36.43 -20.41
N ILE A 220 8.21 -36.58 -21.27
CA ILE A 220 8.13 -37.51 -22.43
C ILE A 220 9.44 -38.33 -22.64
N ARG A 221 9.26 -39.65 -22.80
CA ARG A 221 10.27 -40.72 -22.93
C ARG A 221 11.09 -40.65 -24.24
N ARG A 222 12.37 -41.04 -24.16
CA ARG A 222 13.31 -41.19 -25.31
C ARG A 222 12.80 -42.19 -26.38
N PRO A 223 12.84 -41.85 -27.68
CA PRO A 223 12.74 -42.84 -28.76
C PRO A 223 14.02 -43.68 -28.87
N ARG A 224 13.89 -44.99 -29.02
CA ARG A 224 15.01 -45.91 -29.24
C ARG A 224 15.49 -45.86 -30.70
N GLY A 225 16.80 -45.82 -30.93
CA GLY A 225 17.39 -46.28 -32.19
C GLY A 225 18.31 -45.34 -32.98
N LEU A 226 18.64 -44.13 -32.50
CA LEU A 226 19.66 -43.28 -33.16
C LEU A 226 20.89 -43.07 -32.26
N THR A 227 22.08 -43.11 -32.86
CA THR A 227 23.34 -42.81 -32.18
C THR A 227 23.62 -41.31 -32.16
N ASN A 228 24.33 -40.82 -31.13
CA ASN A 228 24.61 -39.39 -30.93
C ASN A 228 25.25 -38.71 -32.16
N GLY A 229 26.03 -39.46 -32.95
CA GLY A 229 26.65 -38.94 -34.18
C GLY A 229 25.65 -38.63 -35.30
N GLN A 230 24.56 -39.39 -35.40
CA GLN A 230 23.55 -39.18 -36.46
C GLN A 230 22.66 -37.96 -36.16
N ILE A 231 22.43 -37.67 -34.88
CA ILE A 231 21.69 -36.48 -34.43
C ILE A 231 22.53 -35.23 -34.69
N PHE A 232 23.85 -35.30 -34.44
CA PHE A 232 24.75 -34.18 -34.69
C PHE A 232 24.87 -33.83 -36.18
N VAL A 233 24.94 -34.85 -37.06
CA VAL A 233 24.99 -34.64 -38.52
C VAL A 233 23.70 -34.04 -39.08
N ALA A 234 22.53 -34.41 -38.53
CA ALA A 234 21.25 -33.84 -38.95
C ALA A 234 21.11 -32.36 -38.58
N ILE A 235 21.62 -31.97 -37.40
CA ILE A 235 21.60 -30.58 -36.92
C ILE A 235 22.57 -29.72 -37.75
N VAL A 236 23.77 -30.24 -38.05
CA VAL A 236 24.77 -29.49 -38.82
C VAL A 236 24.35 -29.29 -40.28
N LEU A 237 23.67 -30.26 -40.90
CA LEU A 237 23.16 -30.13 -42.27
C LEU A 237 21.95 -29.20 -42.40
N GLY A 238 21.15 -29.06 -41.33
CA GLY A 238 19.99 -28.16 -41.33
C GLY A 238 20.35 -26.67 -41.25
N VAL A 239 21.50 -26.32 -40.67
CA VAL A 239 21.88 -24.91 -40.43
C VAL A 239 22.56 -24.26 -41.64
N ILE A 240 23.10 -25.05 -42.58
CA ILE A 240 23.89 -24.53 -43.71
C ILE A 240 23.04 -24.21 -44.96
N GLY A 241 21.82 -24.74 -45.08
CA GLY A 241 21.00 -24.58 -46.30
C GLY A 241 19.64 -23.94 -46.04
N GLY A 242 19.50 -22.62 -46.19
CA GLY A 242 18.15 -22.06 -46.36
C GLY A 242 17.93 -20.57 -46.10
N VAL A 243 18.63 -19.68 -46.83
CA VAL A 243 18.08 -18.37 -47.21
C VAL A 243 17.65 -18.51 -48.67
N TYR A 244 16.35 -18.35 -49.01
CA TYR A 244 15.79 -17.78 -50.27
C TYR A 244 14.27 -18.09 -50.48
N ILE A 245 13.52 -17.07 -50.94
CA ILE A 245 12.27 -17.08 -51.78
C ILE A 245 10.87 -16.85 -51.13
N TRP A 246 10.39 -15.58 -51.26
CA TRP A 246 9.23 -15.06 -52.03
C TRP A 246 7.73 -15.38 -51.75
N LYS A 247 6.90 -14.32 -51.88
CA LYS A 247 5.41 -14.22 -52.04
C LYS A 247 4.92 -14.83 -53.39
N PRO A 248 3.68 -14.62 -53.97
CA PRO A 248 2.33 -14.08 -53.55
C PRO A 248 1.11 -15.00 -54.00
N VAL A 249 -0.20 -14.72 -53.82
CA VAL A 249 -1.13 -14.06 -54.81
C VAL A 249 -2.67 -14.42 -54.62
N PHE A 250 -3.57 -13.43 -54.90
CA PHE A 250 -5.02 -13.35 -55.32
C PHE A 250 -6.26 -13.90 -54.53
N ALA A 251 -7.08 -12.96 -53.98
CA ALA A 251 -8.41 -12.41 -54.44
C ALA A 251 -9.51 -13.33 -55.08
N PRO A 252 -10.80 -12.90 -55.25
CA PRO A 252 -11.75 -12.03 -54.48
C PRO A 252 -13.26 -12.48 -54.55
N GLN A 253 -14.19 -11.58 -54.15
CA GLN A 253 -15.63 -11.42 -54.53
C GLN A 253 -16.67 -11.68 -53.40
N LYS A 254 -17.82 -10.99 -53.26
CA LYS A 254 -18.48 -9.80 -53.87
C LYS A 254 -19.71 -9.43 -53.00
N LEU A 255 -20.02 -8.12 -52.92
CA LEU A 255 -21.30 -7.40 -53.18
C LEU A 255 -22.62 -8.20 -53.04
N LYS A 256 -23.78 -7.71 -52.57
CA LYS A 256 -24.48 -6.41 -52.39
C LYS A 256 -25.80 -6.82 -51.67
N GLU A 257 -26.59 -6.01 -50.97
CA GLU A 257 -27.43 -4.94 -51.50
C GLU A 257 -28.32 -4.35 -50.37
N ASN A 258 -28.76 -3.13 -50.62
CA ASN A 258 -29.57 -2.18 -49.82
C ASN A 258 -31.06 -2.31 -50.29
N PRO A 259 -32.03 -1.37 -50.08
CA PRO A 259 -32.33 -0.40 -49.01
C PRO A 259 -33.86 -0.12 -48.72
N THR A 260 -34.15 0.62 -47.64
CA THR A 260 -35.11 1.77 -47.47
C THR A 260 -36.64 1.73 -47.75
N LYS A 261 -37.41 2.43 -46.87
CA LYS A 261 -38.44 3.50 -47.12
C LYS A 261 -38.89 4.11 -45.77
N ILE A 262 -38.86 5.43 -45.46
CA ILE A 262 -39.45 6.71 -45.98
C ILE A 262 -40.86 7.05 -45.42
N GLN A 263 -40.97 8.23 -44.76
CA GLN A 263 -41.98 9.35 -44.83
C GLN A 263 -42.28 9.93 -43.43
N GLN A 264 -42.01 11.20 -43.04
CA GLN A 264 -42.39 12.58 -43.47
C GLN A 264 -43.86 13.03 -43.22
N GLY A 265 -44.00 14.13 -42.46
CA GLY A 265 -45.19 15.00 -42.39
C GLY A 265 -44.98 16.26 -41.54
N LYS A 266 -45.08 17.45 -42.16
CA LYS A 266 -44.97 18.84 -41.59
C LYS A 266 -46.34 19.45 -41.28
N LYS A 267 -46.41 20.47 -40.39
CA LYS A 267 -46.97 21.83 -40.68
C LYS A 267 -46.78 22.88 -39.54
N HIS A 268 -46.61 24.14 -39.97
CA HIS A 268 -46.39 25.46 -39.32
C HIS A 268 -47.55 25.93 -38.39
N PHE A 269 -47.37 26.67 -37.27
CA PHE A 269 -46.89 28.05 -36.94
C PHE A 269 -48.04 29.06 -36.74
N ASP A 270 -48.12 29.75 -35.59
CA ASP A 270 -48.54 31.16 -35.50
C ASP A 270 -48.17 31.82 -34.15
N LEU A 271 -47.78 33.10 -34.19
CA LEU A 271 -47.28 33.88 -33.06
C LEU A 271 -47.58 35.36 -33.30
N ARG A 272 -48.61 35.91 -32.62
CA ARG A 272 -48.77 37.30 -32.11
C ARG A 272 -50.24 37.70 -32.00
N ARG A 273 -50.77 37.58 -30.78
CA ARG A 273 -51.86 38.34 -30.13
C ARG A 273 -52.08 37.59 -28.81
N LEU A 274 -51.91 38.14 -27.62
CA LEU A 274 -52.22 39.48 -27.16
C LEU A 274 -51.31 39.84 -25.99
N ALA A 275 -50.72 41.03 -26.08
CA ALA A 275 -50.33 41.82 -24.92
C ALA A 275 -51.59 42.24 -24.14
N LYS A 276 -51.63 41.94 -22.84
CA LYS A 276 -52.31 42.74 -21.81
C LYS A 276 -51.88 42.26 -20.42
N SER A 277 -51.61 43.24 -19.56
CA SER A 277 -51.33 43.16 -18.12
C SER A 277 -49.88 43.02 -17.67
N PHE A 278 -49.10 44.09 -17.88
CA PHE A 278 -48.20 44.58 -16.84
C PHE A 278 -49.06 45.19 -15.72
N GLY A 279 -48.90 44.71 -14.50
CA GLY A 279 -49.58 45.25 -13.33
C GLY A 279 -49.17 44.50 -12.06
N THR A 280 -48.30 45.13 -11.28
CA THR A 280 -48.13 44.96 -9.82
C THR A 280 -47.90 43.53 -9.29
N GLY A 281 -46.64 43.20 -8.97
CA GLY A 281 -46.35 42.00 -8.18
C GLY A 281 -44.90 41.57 -8.09
N LEU A 282 -43.93 42.49 -8.00
CA LEU A 282 -42.52 42.12 -7.85
C LEU A 282 -41.75 43.09 -6.94
N ILE A 283 -42.33 43.46 -5.78
CA ILE A 283 -41.65 44.20 -4.70
C ILE A 283 -41.88 43.57 -3.31
N TYR A 284 -42.65 42.48 -3.17
CA TYR A 284 -43.01 41.93 -1.84
C TYR A 284 -42.62 40.48 -1.53
N VAL A 285 -41.75 39.83 -2.31
CA VAL A 285 -41.37 38.41 -2.04
C VAL A 285 -39.89 38.22 -1.68
N VAL A 286 -39.08 39.29 -1.61
CA VAL A 286 -37.68 39.20 -1.13
C VAL A 286 -37.53 39.61 0.36
N ILE A 287 -38.62 40.01 1.03
CA ILE A 287 -38.61 40.32 2.49
C ILE A 287 -39.38 39.25 3.30
N GLY A 288 -39.98 38.25 2.65
CA GLY A 288 -40.88 37.27 3.28
C GLY A 288 -40.27 35.95 3.75
N ALA A 289 -39.00 35.65 3.46
CA ALA A 289 -38.39 34.35 3.82
C ALA A 289 -37.28 34.44 4.88
N GLY A 290 -36.94 35.65 5.34
CA GLY A 290 -35.96 35.89 6.42
C GLY A 290 -36.56 36.04 7.82
N LEU A 291 -37.90 35.98 7.96
CA LEU A 291 -38.61 36.31 9.20
C LEU A 291 -39.55 35.20 9.73
N ILE A 292 -39.54 34.01 9.14
CA ILE A 292 -40.35 32.85 9.60
C ILE A 292 -39.48 31.74 10.24
N GLY A 293 -38.15 31.92 10.32
CA GLY A 293 -37.25 30.99 11.04
C GLY A 293 -36.94 31.37 12.49
N MET A 294 -37.46 32.49 13.00
CA MET A 294 -37.09 33.05 14.32
C MET A 294 -38.23 33.09 15.36
N TYR A 295 -39.36 32.43 15.10
CA TYR A 295 -40.47 32.33 16.08
C TYR A 295 -41.08 30.92 16.14
N ALA A 296 -40.29 29.98 16.67
CA ALA A 296 -40.67 28.74 17.38
C ALA A 296 -39.36 27.97 17.53
N SER A 297 -38.64 27.89 18.65
CA SER A 297 -38.92 27.84 20.09
C SER A 297 -37.55 28.05 20.76
N GLY A 298 -37.33 28.83 21.82
CA GLY A 298 -38.11 28.84 23.04
C GLY A 298 -37.37 28.20 24.23
N TRP A 299 -36.18 28.73 24.57
CA TRP A 299 -35.73 29.04 25.95
C TRP A 299 -35.14 27.97 26.92
N LYS A 300 -34.13 28.47 27.66
CA LYS A 300 -33.56 28.12 29.00
C LYS A 300 -32.51 27.00 29.07
N TRP A 301 -31.49 27.02 29.94
CA TRP A 301 -30.65 28.03 30.59
C TRP A 301 -29.56 27.23 31.36
N ALA A 302 -28.45 27.89 31.70
CA ALA A 302 -27.57 27.62 32.85
C ALA A 302 -26.50 26.49 32.76
N LEU A 303 -25.26 26.94 32.63
CA LEU A 303 -24.13 26.49 33.45
C LEU A 303 -24.54 26.39 34.93
N LYS A 304 -24.40 25.21 35.55
CA LYS A 304 -23.88 25.08 36.91
C LYS A 304 -23.45 23.64 37.23
N ASP A 305 -22.33 23.57 37.94
CA ASP A 305 -21.72 22.46 38.67
C ASP A 305 -22.63 21.29 39.05
N SER A 306 -22.09 20.08 38.97
CA SER A 306 -21.90 19.26 40.18
C SER A 306 -21.08 18.00 39.88
N SER A 307 -20.02 17.86 40.66
CA SER A 307 -19.38 16.61 41.04
C SER A 307 -20.37 15.57 41.60
N SER A 308 -19.99 14.31 41.44
CA SER A 308 -20.09 13.19 42.39
C SER A 308 -21.32 12.27 42.40
N TYR A 309 -20.97 10.98 42.56
CA TYR A 309 -21.66 9.80 43.09
C TYR A 309 -22.33 8.77 42.14
N GLU A 310 -21.63 7.63 42.11
CA GLU A 310 -22.04 6.20 42.16
C GLU A 310 -23.52 5.81 42.02
N GLY A 311 -23.72 4.64 41.40
CA GLY A 311 -24.75 3.70 41.85
C GLY A 311 -25.63 3.07 40.75
N ASP A 312 -25.15 1.96 40.21
CA ASP A 312 -25.87 0.70 39.93
C ASP A 312 -27.20 0.63 39.13
N THR A 313 -27.10 -0.22 38.10
CA THR A 313 -28.00 -1.33 37.70
C THR A 313 -29.16 -1.15 36.71
N THR A 314 -29.08 -2.06 35.73
CA THR A 314 -30.13 -2.80 34.98
C THR A 314 -30.66 -2.26 33.64
N ASP A 315 -30.15 -2.90 32.59
CA ASP A 315 -30.84 -3.59 31.49
C ASP A 315 -31.89 -2.86 30.65
N ALA A 316 -31.50 -2.56 29.42
CA ALA A 316 -32.24 -3.01 28.23
C ALA A 316 -31.32 -3.00 26.99
N ALA A 317 -31.03 -4.20 26.49
CA ALA A 317 -30.32 -4.46 25.25
C ALA A 317 -31.09 -3.97 24.01
N MET A 318 -30.37 -3.48 22.98
CA MET A 318 -30.42 -4.07 21.63
C MET A 318 -29.47 -3.40 20.62
N MET A 319 -28.67 -4.28 20.00
CA MET A 319 -28.10 -4.24 18.64
C MET A 319 -26.83 -3.43 18.36
N ASN A 320 -25.70 -4.12 18.59
CA ASN A 320 -24.38 -3.86 18.01
C ASN A 320 -24.39 -3.94 16.47
N SER A 321 -23.69 -3.00 15.85
CA SER A 321 -22.95 -3.22 14.60
C SER A 321 -21.49 -2.86 14.89
N ASP A 322 -20.73 -3.84 15.39
CA ASP A 322 -19.29 -3.75 15.63
C ASP A 322 -18.56 -3.73 14.28
N SER A 323 -18.14 -2.56 13.82
CA SER A 323 -17.01 -2.44 12.90
C SER A 323 -15.74 -2.56 13.73
N GLU A 324 -15.05 -3.69 13.63
CA GLU A 324 -13.75 -3.96 14.28
C GLU A 324 -12.76 -2.82 13.98
N HIS A 325 -12.61 -1.88 14.93
CA HIS A 325 -11.49 -0.96 14.95
C HIS A 325 -10.26 -1.74 15.41
N ARG A 326 -9.24 -1.85 14.56
CA ARG A 326 -7.96 -2.45 14.93
C ARG A 326 -7.34 -1.66 16.10
N PRO A 327 -6.80 -2.33 17.13
CA PRO A 327 -6.23 -1.67 18.30
C PRO A 327 -4.89 -0.99 17.96
N GLY A 328 -4.94 0.29 17.59
CA GLY A 328 -3.74 1.10 17.32
C GLY A 328 -3.96 2.25 16.33
N THR A 329 -4.93 2.08 15.44
CA THR A 329 -5.31 3.07 14.44
C THR A 329 -6.22 4.11 15.08
N ARG A 330 -5.85 5.38 14.95
CA ARG A 330 -6.68 6.51 15.39
C ARG A 330 -7.05 7.37 14.19
N THR A 331 -8.24 7.94 14.21
CA THR A 331 -8.61 9.00 13.27
C THR A 331 -8.09 10.31 13.81
N LEU A 332 -7.32 11.01 13.00
CA LEU A 332 -6.87 12.35 13.31
C LEU A 332 -7.70 13.34 12.49
N ILE A 333 -8.36 14.24 13.22
CA ILE A 333 -9.25 15.26 12.72
C ILE A 333 -8.44 16.54 12.59
N VAL A 334 -8.19 16.97 11.36
CA VAL A 334 -7.58 18.25 11.05
C VAL A 334 -8.69 19.27 10.90
N ARG A 335 -8.70 20.27 11.77
CA ARG A 335 -9.60 21.41 11.65
C ARG A 335 -8.83 22.61 11.13
N GLN A 336 -9.33 23.22 10.07
CA GLN A 336 -8.80 24.48 9.60
C GLN A 336 -9.34 25.60 10.50
N GLY A 337 -8.48 26.16 11.35
CA GLY A 337 -8.81 27.29 12.21
C GLY A 337 -8.88 28.57 11.40
N GLN A 338 -10.08 29.15 11.29
CA GLN A 338 -10.21 30.54 10.89
C GLN A 338 -9.76 31.41 12.06
N SER A 339 -8.59 32.06 11.92
CA SER A 339 -8.31 33.25 12.71
C SER A 339 -9.37 34.29 12.37
N CYS A 340 -10.37 34.44 13.25
CA CYS A 340 -11.36 35.50 13.16
C CYS A 340 -10.63 36.84 13.06
N VAL A 341 -10.56 37.38 11.85
CA VAL A 341 -10.11 38.76 11.52
C VAL A 341 -10.84 39.80 12.38
N ILE A 342 -11.97 39.43 12.96
CA ILE A 342 -12.75 40.20 13.93
C ILE A 342 -11.90 40.59 15.16
N CYS A 343 -11.03 39.74 15.71
CA CYS A 343 -10.28 40.06 16.94
C CYS A 343 -9.10 41.03 16.73
N VAL A 344 -8.45 41.00 15.55
CA VAL A 344 -7.31 41.88 15.25
C VAL A 344 -7.78 43.30 14.90
N ILE A 345 -8.98 43.43 14.30
CA ILE A 345 -9.57 44.75 14.03
C ILE A 345 -10.10 45.39 15.32
N MET A 346 -10.55 44.60 16.31
CA MET A 346 -11.10 45.11 17.57
C MET A 346 -10.04 45.63 18.56
N SER A 347 -8.76 45.31 18.38
CA SER A 347 -7.69 45.68 19.34
C SER A 347 -6.89 46.94 18.94
N GLY A 348 -7.18 47.55 17.78
CA GLY A 348 -6.44 48.70 17.25
C GLY A 348 -7.23 50.00 17.07
N LEU A 349 -8.51 50.05 17.46
CA LEU A 349 -9.40 51.16 17.12
C LEU A 349 -10.22 51.64 18.33
N ASP A 350 -9.54 52.15 19.35
CA ASP A 350 -10.14 52.87 20.49
C ASP A 350 -10.61 54.31 20.15
N TYR A 351 -10.83 54.62 18.87
CA TYR A 351 -11.30 55.93 18.43
C TYR A 351 -12.15 55.74 17.18
N LEU A 352 -13.47 55.57 17.33
CA LEU A 352 -14.53 55.90 16.35
C LEU A 352 -15.92 55.40 16.82
N ASP A 353 -16.38 55.92 17.95
CA ASP A 353 -17.73 55.69 18.48
C ASP A 353 -18.78 56.49 17.70
N LEU A 354 -19.31 55.93 16.61
CA LEU A 354 -20.71 56.09 16.16
C LEU A 354 -20.99 55.38 14.83
N ILE A 355 -19.96 55.13 14.02
CA ILE A 355 -20.10 54.67 12.62
C ILE A 355 -19.77 53.17 12.49
N LEU A 356 -18.95 52.62 13.39
CA LEU A 356 -18.46 51.25 13.33
C LEU A 356 -19.53 50.14 13.39
N PRO A 357 -20.60 50.18 14.23
CA PRO A 357 -21.53 49.06 14.35
C PRO A 357 -22.37 48.86 13.08
N TYR A 358 -22.69 49.94 12.35
CA TYR A 358 -23.43 49.87 11.10
C TYR A 358 -22.58 49.32 9.95
N TYR A 359 -21.30 49.71 9.87
CA TYR A 359 -20.38 49.13 8.90
C TYR A 359 -20.07 47.67 9.20
N LEU A 360 -19.95 47.25 10.47
CA LEU A 360 -19.82 45.84 10.83
C LEU A 360 -21.07 45.03 10.48
N LEU A 361 -22.28 45.57 10.70
CA LEU A 361 -23.54 44.91 10.35
C LEU A 361 -23.75 44.69 8.84
N ILE A 362 -23.14 45.53 7.99
CA ILE A 362 -23.25 45.41 6.52
C ILE A 362 -22.02 44.72 5.93
N ALA A 363 -20.81 45.07 6.39
CA ALA A 363 -19.57 44.52 5.86
C ALA A 363 -19.35 43.08 6.30
N LEU A 364 -19.75 42.67 7.51
CA LEU A 364 -19.54 41.30 7.98
C LEU A 364 -20.36 40.26 7.19
N PRO A 365 -21.67 40.45 6.93
CA PRO A 365 -22.43 39.55 6.05
C PRO A 365 -21.91 39.57 4.61
N VAL A 366 -21.54 40.75 4.09
CA VAL A 366 -20.94 40.88 2.76
C VAL A 366 -19.61 40.12 2.70
N PHE A 367 -18.73 40.28 3.68
CA PHE A 367 -17.48 39.51 3.77
C PHE A 367 -17.72 38.00 3.92
N ILE A 368 -18.74 37.55 4.67
CA ILE A 368 -19.07 36.12 4.79
C ILE A 368 -19.63 35.57 3.46
N ILE A 369 -20.40 36.37 2.71
CA ILE A 369 -20.97 36.00 1.41
C ILE A 369 -19.91 35.99 0.30
N PHE A 370 -18.94 36.91 0.36
CA PHE A 370 -17.84 37.03 -0.61
C PHE A 370 -16.57 36.30 -0.19
N ALA A 371 -16.48 35.81 1.05
CA ALA A 371 -15.38 34.95 1.49
C ALA A 371 -15.47 33.62 0.71
N PRO A 372 -14.40 33.18 0.05
CA PRO A 372 -14.43 32.02 -0.84
C PRO A 372 -14.54 30.67 -0.11
N ILE A 373 -14.95 30.63 1.16
CA ILE A 373 -14.88 29.43 2.01
C ILE A 373 -16.17 29.27 2.80
N THR A 374 -16.97 28.26 2.43
CA THR A 374 -18.09 27.77 3.23
C THR A 374 -17.57 27.23 4.58
N PRO A 375 -18.02 27.73 5.74
CA PRO A 375 -17.55 27.28 7.05
C PRO A 375 -17.96 25.83 7.43
N ALA A 376 -18.57 25.08 6.51
CA ALA A 376 -19.18 23.78 6.77
C ALA A 376 -18.33 22.56 6.32
N LEU A 377 -17.14 22.75 5.73
CA LEU A 377 -16.32 21.66 5.16
C LEU A 377 -14.85 21.65 5.64
N ALA A 378 -14.51 22.39 6.69
CA ALA A 378 -13.14 22.64 7.12
C ALA A 378 -12.50 21.53 8.01
N GLY A 379 -12.98 20.30 7.89
CA GLY A 379 -12.50 19.14 8.67
C GLY A 379 -12.03 18.03 7.73
N HIS A 380 -10.73 17.72 7.75
CA HIS A 380 -10.18 16.56 7.06
C HIS A 380 -9.85 15.47 8.07
N ASP A 381 -10.38 14.27 7.85
CA ASP A 381 -10.14 13.11 8.71
C ASP A 381 -9.25 12.13 7.95
N PHE A 382 -8.10 11.77 8.53
CA PHE A 382 -7.26 10.69 8.00
C PHE A 382 -6.79 9.76 9.11
N ASN A 383 -6.48 8.52 8.72
CA ASN A 383 -6.00 7.51 9.65
C ASN A 383 -4.54 7.77 10.00
N VAL A 384 -4.24 7.70 11.29
CA VAL A 384 -2.88 7.77 11.82
C VAL A 384 -2.62 6.57 12.72
N TYR A 385 -1.36 6.18 12.77
CA TYR A 385 -0.87 5.07 13.57
C TYR A 385 -0.11 5.64 14.74
N ARG A 386 -0.47 5.23 15.95
CA ARG A 386 0.23 5.70 17.15
C ARG A 386 1.57 4.99 17.27
N MET A 387 2.58 5.72 17.72
CA MET A 387 3.84 5.12 18.14
C MET A 387 3.64 4.14 19.29
N GLN A 388 4.45 3.08 19.31
CA GLN A 388 4.39 2.03 20.32
C GLN A 388 4.58 2.58 21.73
N GLN A 389 3.91 1.94 22.69
CA GLN A 389 4.01 2.23 24.12
C GLN A 389 3.98 0.90 24.86
N PHE A 390 5.06 0.57 25.58
CA PHE A 390 5.15 -0.69 26.30
C PHE A 390 6.14 -0.59 27.45
N ASP A 391 5.93 -1.41 28.47
CA ASP A 391 6.76 -1.46 29.66
C ASP A 391 7.32 -2.89 29.78
N VAL A 392 8.65 -3.03 29.81
CA VAL A 392 9.32 -4.34 29.96
C VAL A 392 10.17 -4.30 31.21
N GLN A 393 9.91 -5.22 32.14
CA GLN A 393 10.68 -5.37 33.38
C GLN A 393 10.79 -4.08 34.23
N GLY A 394 9.81 -3.17 34.10
CA GLY A 394 9.78 -1.90 34.83
C GLY A 394 10.41 -0.72 34.09
N THR A 395 11.07 -0.96 32.96
CA THR A 395 11.56 0.10 32.06
C THR A 395 10.45 0.48 31.07
N GLN A 396 10.24 1.78 30.91
CA GLN A 396 9.21 2.35 30.04
C GLN A 396 9.81 2.71 28.68
N TYR A 397 9.09 2.39 27.61
CA TYR A 397 9.53 2.63 26.23
C TYR A 397 8.44 3.29 25.38
N GLY A 398 8.88 4.10 24.42
CA GLY A 398 8.02 4.75 23.43
C GLY A 398 7.16 5.89 23.97
N SER A 399 6.03 6.17 23.30
CA SER A 399 5.24 7.39 23.51
C SER A 399 4.18 7.25 24.62
N ARG A 400 4.33 7.99 25.72
CA ARG A 400 3.45 7.89 26.91
C ARG A 400 2.15 8.66 26.78
N ASN A 401 2.13 9.74 26.00
CA ASN A 401 0.94 10.54 25.77
C ASN A 401 0.22 10.16 24.46
N ALA A 402 -1.09 10.38 24.45
CA ALA A 402 -1.95 10.07 23.32
C ALA A 402 -2.78 11.27 22.82
N PRO A 403 -3.44 12.08 23.66
CA PRO A 403 -4.34 13.09 23.15
C PRO A 403 -3.55 14.23 22.50
N VAL A 404 -3.93 14.57 21.26
CA VAL A 404 -3.42 15.76 20.56
C VAL A 404 -4.60 16.70 20.34
N SER A 405 -4.42 17.96 20.74
CA SER A 405 -5.38 19.05 20.51
C SER A 405 -4.61 20.36 20.44
N MET A 406 -3.82 20.52 19.37
CA MET A 406 -2.85 21.61 19.24
C MET A 406 -2.81 22.14 17.81
N GLU A 407 -2.34 23.38 17.66
CA GLU A 407 -2.06 23.95 16.34
C GLU A 407 -0.88 23.22 15.69
N ALA A 408 -1.02 22.90 14.41
CA ALA A 408 -0.05 22.18 13.61
C ALA A 408 0.91 23.13 12.88
N ARG A 409 2.20 22.81 12.87
CA ARG A 409 3.29 23.58 12.26
C ARG A 409 4.32 22.65 11.62
N THR A 410 4.99 23.08 10.56
CA THR A 410 6.09 22.29 9.95
C THR A 410 7.44 22.61 10.59
N LEU A 411 8.47 21.82 10.27
CA LEU A 411 9.85 22.05 10.74
C LEU A 411 10.43 23.42 10.29
N ALA A 412 9.93 23.97 9.18
CA ALA A 412 10.30 25.30 8.68
C ALA A 412 9.86 26.46 9.59
N ALA A 413 8.97 26.24 10.56
CA ALA A 413 8.47 27.29 11.44
C ALA A 413 9.52 27.75 12.47
N LYS A 414 9.61 29.06 12.71
CA LYS A 414 10.52 29.64 13.71
C LYS A 414 10.22 29.22 15.15
N ASN A 415 8.96 28.92 15.47
CA ASN A 415 8.52 28.53 16.81
C ASN A 415 7.63 27.30 16.75
N VAL A 416 8.10 26.22 17.37
CA VAL A 416 7.42 24.92 17.45
C VAL A 416 7.07 24.51 18.88
N MET A 417 7.35 25.38 19.86
CA MET A 417 7.08 25.11 21.27
C MET A 417 5.58 24.95 21.53
N ARG A 418 5.18 23.84 22.16
CA ARG A 418 3.77 23.48 22.44
C ARG A 418 2.87 23.43 21.19
N LYS A 419 3.45 23.18 20.02
CA LYS A 419 2.75 22.94 18.77
C LYS A 419 2.83 21.47 18.37
N CYS A 420 1.94 21.03 17.50
CA CYS A 420 2.05 19.75 16.82
C CYS A 420 2.97 19.94 15.61
N VAL A 421 4.15 19.34 15.63
CA VAL A 421 5.07 19.39 14.49
C VAL A 421 4.64 18.34 13.47
N VAL A 422 4.43 18.75 12.22
CA VAL A 422 4.17 17.87 11.09
C VAL A 422 5.41 17.85 10.20
N ALA A 423 6.03 16.68 10.08
CA ALA A 423 7.29 16.52 9.38
C ALA A 423 7.25 15.29 8.48
N ARG A 424 7.90 15.37 7.32
CA ARG A 424 8.08 14.18 6.46
C ARG A 424 9.27 13.38 6.95
N TRP A 425 9.21 12.06 6.82
CA TRP A 425 10.32 11.17 7.21
C TRP A 425 11.61 11.58 6.50
N THR A 426 11.55 11.85 5.19
CA THR A 426 12.70 12.31 4.40
C THR A 426 13.29 13.62 4.91
N GLU A 427 12.45 14.54 5.39
CA GLU A 427 12.89 15.84 5.95
C GLU A 427 13.63 15.62 7.28
N ILE A 428 13.10 14.73 8.12
CA ILE A 428 13.73 14.35 9.39
C ILE A 428 15.13 13.75 9.15
N LEU A 429 15.25 12.84 8.18
CA LEU A 429 16.54 12.22 7.84
C LEU A 429 17.55 13.25 7.30
N GLN A 430 17.10 14.15 6.42
CA GLN A 430 17.96 15.21 5.85
C GLN A 430 18.44 16.23 6.89
N GLU A 431 17.64 16.50 7.93
CA GLU A 431 18.01 17.38 9.05
C GLU A 431 18.81 16.68 10.16
N GLY A 432 19.33 15.48 9.92
CA GLY A 432 20.23 14.76 10.83
C GLY A 432 19.56 13.71 11.71
N GLY A 433 18.31 13.33 11.42
CA GLY A 433 17.61 12.18 12.00
C GLY A 433 17.57 12.20 13.53
N LEU A 434 18.48 11.44 14.15
CA LEU A 434 18.63 11.34 15.60
C LEU A 434 18.94 12.68 16.29
N GLU A 435 19.72 13.55 15.66
CA GLU A 435 20.02 14.87 16.22
C GLU A 435 18.77 15.75 16.25
N LEU A 436 17.98 15.74 15.17
CA LEU A 436 16.71 16.45 15.12
C LEU A 436 15.72 15.89 16.15
N TRP A 437 15.61 14.57 16.27
CA TRP A 437 14.77 13.92 17.29
C TRP A 437 15.07 14.47 18.70
N ARG A 438 16.33 14.44 19.11
CA ARG A 438 16.76 14.98 20.42
C ARG A 438 16.54 16.49 20.54
N ARG A 439 16.71 17.23 19.44
CA ARG A 439 16.43 18.67 19.39
C ARG A 439 14.95 18.96 19.62
N LEU A 440 14.03 18.21 19.01
CA LEU A 440 12.58 18.39 19.19
C LEU A 440 12.15 18.21 20.65
N HIS A 441 12.79 17.28 21.37
CA HIS A 441 12.63 17.15 22.82
C HIS A 441 13.06 18.42 23.58
N SER A 442 14.24 18.96 23.28
CA SER A 442 14.74 20.18 23.94
C SER A 442 13.95 21.44 23.60
N LEU A 443 13.29 21.50 22.43
CA LEU A 443 12.45 22.62 22.01
C LEU A 443 11.07 22.64 22.70
N GLY A 444 10.69 21.57 23.39
CA GLY A 444 9.39 21.47 24.06
C GLY A 444 8.22 21.37 23.09
N VAL A 445 8.38 20.56 22.04
CA VAL A 445 7.32 20.23 21.07
C VAL A 445 6.15 19.54 21.78
N GLY A 446 4.92 19.90 21.40
CA GLY A 446 3.72 19.41 22.07
C GLY A 446 3.19 18.08 21.52
N ALA A 447 3.39 17.80 20.24
CA ALA A 447 3.08 16.53 19.57
C ALA A 447 3.87 16.44 18.26
N LEU A 448 4.03 15.23 17.72
CA LEU A 448 4.72 14.99 16.46
C LEU A 448 3.86 14.10 15.55
N LEU A 449 3.59 14.57 14.33
CA LEU A 449 3.01 13.80 13.24
C LEU A 449 4.08 13.60 12.18
N ILE A 450 4.47 12.36 11.97
CA ILE A 450 5.46 11.95 10.98
C ILE A 450 4.74 11.40 9.76
N ILE A 451 5.02 11.98 8.60
CA ILE A 451 4.51 11.51 7.31
C ILE A 451 5.53 10.54 6.72
N LEU A 452 5.10 9.28 6.57
CA LEU A 452 5.87 8.13 6.15
C LEU A 452 5.75 7.93 4.63
N PRO A 453 6.86 7.87 3.86
CA PRO A 453 6.82 7.62 2.43
C PRO A 453 6.16 6.28 2.10
N GLN A 454 5.55 6.17 0.91
CA GLN A 454 4.96 4.90 0.48
C GLN A 454 6.01 3.81 0.23
N ASN A 455 7.24 4.20 -0.13
CA ASN A 455 8.32 3.26 -0.40
C ASN A 455 9.69 3.89 -0.04
N MET A 456 10.62 3.05 0.41
CA MET A 456 12.00 3.40 0.76
C MET A 456 12.98 3.12 -0.39
N SER A 457 12.54 2.59 -1.54
CA SER A 457 13.41 2.26 -2.68
C SER A 457 14.21 3.44 -3.24
N SER A 458 13.78 4.68 -2.99
CA SER A 458 14.48 5.89 -3.43
C SER A 458 15.57 6.36 -2.46
N PHE A 459 15.74 5.70 -1.31
CA PHE A 459 16.65 6.13 -0.26
C PHE A 459 18.08 5.68 -0.55
N THR A 460 19.04 6.56 -0.30
CA THR A 460 20.46 6.22 -0.36
C THR A 460 20.85 5.31 0.81
N SER A 461 21.93 4.54 0.68
CA SER A 461 22.42 3.66 1.76
C SER A 461 22.68 4.43 3.06
N SER A 462 23.16 5.68 2.98
CA SER A 462 23.34 6.55 4.14
C SER A 462 22.01 6.98 4.79
N GLU A 463 20.97 7.24 4.01
CA GLU A 463 19.65 7.59 4.56
C GLU A 463 18.99 6.38 5.24
N LEU A 464 19.21 5.17 4.71
CA LEU A 464 18.76 3.93 5.34
C LEU A 464 19.45 3.70 6.68
N GLU A 465 20.77 3.88 6.76
CA GLU A 465 21.50 3.77 8.03
C GLU A 465 20.98 4.76 9.08
N VAL A 466 20.83 6.04 8.72
CA VAL A 466 20.26 7.06 9.62
C VAL A 466 18.82 6.75 10.01
N SER A 467 18.03 6.18 9.08
CA SER A 467 16.66 5.75 9.35
C SER A 467 16.62 4.62 10.38
N LEU A 468 17.49 3.62 10.27
CA LEU A 468 17.59 2.51 11.21
C LEU A 468 18.04 2.99 12.60
N ASP A 469 19.02 3.88 12.66
CA ASP A 469 19.49 4.48 13.92
C ASP A 469 18.38 5.29 14.61
N LEU A 470 17.64 6.09 13.84
CA LEU A 470 16.51 6.88 14.34
C LEU A 470 15.37 5.99 14.84
N GLU A 471 14.97 4.99 14.07
CA GLU A 471 13.94 4.03 14.44
C GLU A 471 14.31 3.26 15.72
N SER A 472 15.56 2.80 15.82
CA SER A 472 16.10 2.15 17.01
C SER A 472 16.07 3.07 18.23
N ALA A 473 16.46 4.35 18.09
CA ALA A 473 16.41 5.31 19.17
C ALA A 473 14.97 5.58 19.62
N MET A 474 14.05 5.79 18.67
CA MET A 474 12.64 6.02 18.97
C MET A 474 11.99 4.83 19.70
N LEU A 475 12.36 3.59 19.36
CA LEU A 475 11.85 2.40 20.06
C LEU A 475 12.43 2.20 21.46
N ASN A 476 13.69 2.58 21.68
CA ASN A 476 14.41 2.32 22.92
C ASN A 476 14.42 3.50 23.91
N GLU A 477 14.00 4.69 23.48
CA GLU A 477 13.89 5.88 24.33
C GLU A 477 12.43 6.11 24.79
N GLU A 478 12.25 6.57 26.03
CA GLU A 478 10.95 7.02 26.54
C GLU A 478 10.66 8.45 26.07
N THR A 479 9.44 8.71 25.60
CA THR A 479 9.01 10.06 25.20
C THR A 479 7.62 10.43 25.71
N ASP A 480 7.53 11.63 26.30
CA ASP A 480 6.26 12.26 26.67
C ASP A 480 5.56 12.92 25.48
N ILE A 481 6.25 13.06 24.33
CA ILE A 481 5.67 13.64 23.13
C ILE A 481 4.72 12.59 22.51
N PRO A 482 3.44 12.91 22.27
CA PRO A 482 2.56 12.08 21.46
C PRO A 482 3.11 12.02 20.03
N VAL A 483 3.51 10.82 19.58
CA VAL A 483 4.02 10.60 18.21
C VAL A 483 3.02 9.76 17.42
N TYR A 484 2.70 10.25 16.22
CA TYR A 484 1.80 9.61 15.27
C TYR A 484 2.45 9.52 13.91
N PHE A 485 2.10 8.47 13.17
CA PHE A 485 2.56 8.21 11.82
C PHE A 485 1.37 8.25 10.86
N ALA A 486 1.51 8.96 9.74
CA ALA A 486 0.56 8.94 8.64
C ALA A 486 1.28 8.46 7.38
N LEU A 487 0.67 7.56 6.62
CA LEU A 487 1.21 7.18 5.32
C LEU A 487 0.98 8.32 4.31
N GLU A 488 1.96 8.53 3.43
CA GLU A 488 1.84 9.50 2.34
C GLU A 488 0.61 9.21 1.48
N SER A 489 -0.29 10.19 1.43
CA SER A 489 -1.46 10.22 0.56
C SER A 489 -1.59 11.62 -0.04
N PRO A 490 -2.19 11.77 -1.23
CA PRO A 490 -2.40 13.08 -1.83
C PRO A 490 -3.07 14.07 -0.88
N GLU A 491 -4.05 13.61 -0.11
CA GLU A 491 -4.79 14.44 0.85
C GLU A 491 -3.91 14.93 2.01
N VAL A 492 -3.09 14.06 2.59
CA VAL A 492 -2.16 14.43 3.67
C VAL A 492 -1.07 15.36 3.16
N MET A 493 -0.60 15.14 1.93
CA MET A 493 0.45 15.95 1.32
C MET A 493 -0.04 17.34 0.93
N ASP A 494 -1.26 17.48 0.44
CA ASP A 494 -1.87 18.79 0.15
C ASP A 494 -1.96 19.64 1.44
N ILE A 495 -2.40 19.03 2.54
CA ILE A 495 -2.46 19.68 3.86
C ILE A 495 -1.06 20.06 4.33
N TYR A 496 -0.07 19.16 4.21
CA TYR A 496 1.32 19.44 4.57
C TYR A 496 1.89 20.62 3.76
N TRP A 497 1.68 20.66 2.44
CA TRP A 497 2.20 21.74 1.62
C TRP A 497 1.51 23.07 1.92
N GLU A 498 0.20 23.10 2.20
CA GLU A 498 -0.46 24.33 2.65
C GLU A 498 0.16 24.84 3.97
N MET A 499 0.38 23.96 4.95
CA MET A 499 1.06 24.29 6.21
C MET A 499 2.51 24.75 6.02
N HIS A 500 3.24 24.12 5.09
CA HIS A 500 4.64 24.42 4.82
C HIS A 500 4.80 25.83 4.22
N HIS A 501 4.01 26.17 3.20
CA HIS A 501 4.02 27.51 2.62
C HIS A 501 3.59 28.58 3.64
N GLY A 502 2.61 28.28 4.50
CA GLY A 502 2.20 29.16 5.60
C GLY A 502 3.28 29.35 6.67
N SER A 503 4.09 28.32 6.96
CA SER A 503 5.18 28.40 7.93
C SER A 503 6.38 29.18 7.40
N LEU A 504 6.63 29.13 6.08
CA LEU A 504 7.64 29.97 5.42
C LEU A 504 7.23 31.46 5.42
N ALA A 505 5.94 31.77 5.36
CA ALA A 505 5.44 33.16 5.43
C ALA A 505 5.79 33.88 6.74
N ASP A 506 5.84 33.16 7.87
CA ASP A 506 6.29 33.68 9.17
C ASP A 506 7.79 34.07 9.17
N SER A 507 8.53 33.65 8.15
CA SER A 507 9.92 34.04 7.94
C SER A 507 10.09 35.37 7.18
N SER A 508 9.00 35.96 6.66
CA SER A 508 9.06 37.19 5.87
C SER A 508 9.54 38.41 6.69
N PRO A 509 10.38 39.29 6.10
CA PRO A 509 10.99 40.42 6.82
C PRO A 509 10.03 41.62 7.02
N SER A 510 8.87 41.62 6.37
CA SER A 510 7.91 42.73 6.39
C SER A 510 6.67 42.38 7.20
N ALA A 511 6.41 43.14 8.28
CA ALA A 511 5.27 42.95 9.17
C ALA A 511 3.91 43.04 8.45
N ALA A 512 3.80 43.87 7.39
CA ALA A 512 2.57 43.96 6.59
C ALA A 512 2.37 42.72 5.71
N HIS A 513 3.46 42.12 5.21
CA HIS A 513 3.39 40.90 4.42
C HIS A 513 3.07 39.69 5.30
N ALA A 514 3.69 39.62 6.49
CA ALA A 514 3.36 38.62 7.52
C ALA A 514 1.90 38.72 7.97
N LEU A 515 1.35 39.93 8.16
CA LEU A 515 -0.05 40.12 8.55
C LEU A 515 -1.02 39.70 7.43
N MET A 516 -0.72 40.05 6.17
CA MET A 516 -1.54 39.68 5.02
C MET A 516 -1.50 38.17 4.75
N GLN A 517 -0.35 37.53 4.94
CA GLN A 517 -0.23 36.07 4.84
C GLN A 517 -0.85 35.35 6.04
N ALA A 518 -0.83 35.91 7.26
CA ALA A 518 -1.54 35.36 8.42
C ALA A 518 -3.07 35.39 8.28
N VAL A 519 -3.60 36.30 7.45
CA VAL A 519 -5.03 36.34 7.09
C VAL A 519 -5.39 35.27 6.05
N VAL A 520 -4.41 34.80 5.27
CA VAL A 520 -4.57 33.76 4.24
C VAL A 520 -4.13 32.38 4.76
N SER A 521 -3.23 32.32 5.75
CA SER A 521 -2.77 31.08 6.37
C SER A 521 -3.78 30.61 7.40
N SER A 522 -4.59 29.67 6.94
CA SER A 522 -5.46 28.83 7.72
C SER A 522 -4.65 28.16 8.83
N GLY A 523 -4.88 28.52 10.10
CA GLY A 523 -4.19 27.89 11.22
C GLY A 523 -4.72 26.48 11.42
N TYR A 524 -4.02 25.47 10.92
CA TYR A 524 -4.44 24.09 11.10
C TYR A 524 -4.34 23.67 12.56
N SER A 525 -5.40 23.05 13.10
CA SER A 525 -5.38 22.42 14.42
C SER A 525 -5.64 20.93 14.30
N LEU A 526 -4.80 20.16 14.97
CA LEU A 526 -4.80 18.71 14.94
C LEU A 526 -5.47 18.18 16.20
N HIS A 527 -6.48 17.33 16.00
CA HIS A 527 -7.24 16.71 17.08
C HIS A 527 -7.30 15.19 16.91
N THR A 528 -6.86 14.43 17.90
CA THR A 528 -7.05 12.96 17.88
C THR A 528 -8.48 12.62 18.28
N ALA A 529 -9.18 11.81 17.48
CA ALA A 529 -10.49 11.26 17.83
C ALA A 529 -10.35 10.13 18.86
N GLY A 530 -11.29 10.06 19.82
CA GLY A 530 -11.41 8.97 20.79
C GLY A 530 -10.89 9.28 22.21
N SER A 531 -11.26 8.43 23.17
CA SER A 531 -10.82 8.53 24.57
C SER A 531 -9.32 8.22 24.72
N GLY A 532 -8.74 8.69 25.84
CA GLY A 532 -7.33 8.42 26.19
C GLY A 532 -6.98 6.93 26.15
N SER A 533 -5.69 6.63 25.98
CA SER A 533 -5.20 5.24 26.01
C SER A 533 -5.45 4.63 27.39
N LYS A 534 -6.01 3.42 27.44
CA LYS A 534 -6.15 2.65 28.67
C LYS A 534 -4.93 1.76 28.85
N ILE A 535 -4.34 1.78 30.03
CA ILE A 535 -3.23 0.87 30.38
C ILE A 535 -3.80 -0.56 30.44
N ILE A 536 -3.14 -1.48 29.73
CA ILE A 536 -3.43 -2.91 29.78
C ILE A 536 -2.40 -3.54 30.72
N ASN A 537 -2.81 -3.80 31.95
CA ASN A 537 -2.00 -4.56 32.90
C ASN A 537 -2.15 -6.05 32.57
N ASN A 538 -1.04 -6.79 32.54
CA ASN A 538 -0.99 -8.23 32.22
C ASN A 538 -1.58 -8.58 30.84
N ALA A 539 -1.01 -8.01 29.78
CA ALA A 539 -1.39 -8.38 28.42
C ALA A 539 -1.24 -9.90 28.21
N GLU A 540 -2.31 -10.55 27.75
CA GLU A 540 -2.31 -11.97 27.40
C GLU A 540 -1.54 -12.14 26.09
N ILE A 541 -0.46 -12.94 26.15
CA ILE A 541 0.35 -13.28 24.98
C ILE A 541 0.03 -14.73 24.62
N ALA A 542 -0.59 -14.93 23.46
CA ALA A 542 -0.89 -16.26 22.96
C ALA A 542 0.41 -16.97 22.52
N SER A 543 0.44 -18.29 22.66
CA SER A 543 1.50 -19.14 22.10
C SER A 543 0.86 -20.44 21.65
N ILE A 544 1.30 -20.97 20.52
CA ILE A 544 0.73 -22.18 19.92
C ILE A 544 1.73 -23.31 20.10
N GLN A 545 1.27 -24.41 20.67
CA GLN A 545 2.08 -25.61 20.88
C GLN A 545 1.49 -26.79 20.12
N GLY A 546 2.33 -27.47 19.33
CA GLY A 546 2.00 -28.72 18.65
C GLY A 546 2.94 -29.85 19.10
N ARG A 547 2.44 -31.08 19.16
CA ARG A 547 3.25 -32.25 19.56
C ARG A 547 3.00 -33.43 18.63
N LEU A 548 4.08 -34.06 18.18
CA LEU A 548 4.08 -35.36 17.51
C LEU A 548 4.73 -36.39 18.45
N PRO A 549 3.92 -37.18 19.19
CA PRO A 549 4.46 -38.17 20.12
C PRO A 549 4.99 -39.40 19.38
N ALA A 550 6.11 -39.93 19.86
CA ALA A 550 6.56 -41.27 19.50
C ALA A 550 5.78 -42.32 20.31
N GLU A 551 5.34 -43.41 19.67
CA GLU A 551 4.51 -44.42 20.35
C GLU A 551 5.30 -45.41 21.26
N THR A 552 6.63 -45.49 21.14
CA THR A 552 7.43 -46.53 21.81
C THR A 552 8.36 -46.01 22.90
N GLY A 553 8.00 -46.21 24.17
CA GLY A 553 8.90 -46.16 25.34
C GLY A 553 8.67 -44.99 26.30
N GLU A 554 8.84 -45.23 27.61
CA GLU A 554 8.68 -44.20 28.66
C GLU A 554 9.79 -43.13 28.65
N ASN A 555 10.93 -43.38 27.97
CA ASN A 555 12.10 -42.47 27.91
C ASN A 555 12.58 -42.22 26.46
N VAL A 556 11.72 -41.61 25.64
CA VAL A 556 12.08 -41.22 24.27
C VAL A 556 12.52 -39.76 24.25
N PRO A 557 13.70 -39.42 23.70
CA PRO A 557 14.17 -38.04 23.68
C PRO A 557 13.20 -37.14 22.93
N THR A 558 13.01 -35.93 23.44
CA THR A 558 12.19 -34.91 22.80
C THR A 558 13.08 -33.92 22.05
N ILE A 559 12.74 -33.63 20.80
CA ILE A 559 13.34 -32.55 20.00
C ILE A 559 12.32 -31.42 19.95
N ALA A 560 12.71 -30.24 20.40
CA ALA A 560 11.86 -29.05 20.32
C ALA A 560 12.29 -28.17 19.14
N ILE A 561 11.33 -27.72 18.35
CA ILE A 561 11.53 -26.74 17.28
C ILE A 561 10.66 -25.53 17.62
N ILE A 562 11.30 -24.37 17.73
CA ILE A 562 10.69 -23.16 18.27
C ILE A 562 10.89 -22.00 17.28
N ALA A 563 9.86 -21.20 17.08
CA ALA A 563 9.96 -19.90 16.42
C ALA A 563 9.05 -18.92 17.17
N HIS A 564 9.33 -17.62 17.06
CA HIS A 564 8.40 -16.58 17.51
C HIS A 564 7.75 -15.92 16.30
N TYR A 565 6.48 -15.51 16.45
CA TYR A 565 5.69 -14.99 15.32
C TYR A 565 5.44 -13.48 15.36
N ASP A 566 5.83 -12.81 16.44
CA ASP A 566 5.54 -11.39 16.60
C ASP A 566 6.52 -10.53 15.82
N SER A 567 5.97 -9.52 15.15
CA SER A 567 6.70 -8.40 14.59
C SER A 567 6.85 -7.29 15.63
N PHE A 568 7.82 -6.39 15.39
CA PHE A 568 8.05 -5.23 16.24
C PHE A 568 8.55 -4.06 15.40
N GLY A 569 8.08 -2.86 15.69
CA GLY A 569 8.43 -1.65 14.92
C GLY A 569 7.79 -0.42 15.55
N MET A 570 8.16 0.78 15.08
CA MET A 570 7.75 2.05 15.70
C MET A 570 6.23 2.20 15.85
N ALA A 571 5.47 1.66 14.91
CA ALA A 571 4.02 1.58 14.95
C ALA A 571 3.60 0.11 14.78
N PRO A 572 2.95 -0.51 15.80
CA PRO A 572 2.58 -1.92 15.75
C PRO A 572 1.73 -2.30 14.53
N ASP A 573 0.76 -1.45 14.17
CA ASP A 573 -0.14 -1.67 13.02
C ASP A 573 0.58 -1.66 11.65
N LEU A 574 1.79 -1.09 11.59
CA LEU A 574 2.62 -1.03 10.38
C LEU A 574 3.78 -2.03 10.42
N SER A 575 3.95 -2.78 11.52
CA SER A 575 5.02 -3.77 11.66
C SER A 575 4.60 -5.12 11.07
N PHE A 576 5.05 -5.42 9.85
CA PHE A 576 4.74 -6.70 9.17
C PHE A 576 5.70 -7.83 9.52
N GLY A 577 6.95 -7.52 9.83
CA GLY A 577 7.91 -8.48 10.38
C GLY A 577 8.32 -9.62 9.44
N VAL A 578 8.41 -9.38 8.12
CA VAL A 578 8.69 -10.44 7.13
C VAL A 578 10.04 -11.09 7.40
N ASP A 579 11.08 -10.26 7.51
CA ASP A 579 12.42 -10.70 7.90
C ASP A 579 12.66 -10.56 9.41
N SER A 580 11.76 -9.88 10.16
CA SER A 580 11.66 -9.94 11.63
C SER A 580 11.08 -11.28 12.14
N ASN A 581 11.64 -12.40 11.70
CA ASN A 581 11.23 -13.78 12.00
C ASN A 581 9.89 -14.27 11.41
N GLY A 582 9.21 -13.51 10.55
CA GLY A 582 8.09 -14.06 9.75
C GLY A 582 8.52 -15.28 8.93
N SER A 583 9.74 -15.25 8.37
CA SER A 583 10.35 -16.37 7.67
C SER A 583 10.59 -17.61 8.54
N GLY A 584 11.03 -17.44 9.80
CA GLY A 584 11.22 -18.58 10.72
C GLY A 584 9.91 -19.18 11.20
N ALA A 585 8.88 -18.34 11.43
CA ALA A 585 7.52 -18.81 11.70
C ALA A 585 6.94 -19.60 10.52
N ALA A 586 7.13 -19.12 9.27
CA ALA A 586 6.71 -19.85 8.08
C ALA A 586 7.44 -21.19 7.94
N MET A 587 8.76 -21.22 8.18
CA MET A 587 9.54 -22.46 8.15
C MET A 587 9.08 -23.45 9.22
N LEU A 588 8.76 -22.99 10.44
CA LEU A 588 8.21 -23.84 11.50
C LEU A 588 6.92 -24.53 11.03
N LEU A 589 5.98 -23.77 10.49
CA LEU A 589 4.69 -24.31 10.02
C LEU A 589 4.86 -25.30 8.87
N GLU A 590 5.81 -25.05 7.98
CA GLU A 590 6.14 -25.99 6.90
C GLU A 590 6.79 -27.27 7.42
N LEU A 591 7.68 -27.16 8.42
CA LEU A 591 8.24 -28.33 9.10
C LEU A 591 7.15 -29.13 9.81
N VAL A 592 6.19 -28.48 10.48
CA VAL A 592 5.03 -29.16 11.09
C VAL A 592 4.28 -29.98 10.04
N ARG A 593 4.00 -29.39 8.87
CA ARG A 593 3.30 -30.07 7.77
C ARG A 593 4.08 -31.29 7.25
N LEU A 594 5.38 -31.13 7.01
CA LEU A 594 6.24 -32.21 6.52
C LEU A 594 6.41 -33.34 7.54
N PHE A 595 6.66 -33.00 8.81
CA PHE A 595 6.78 -34.00 9.87
C PHE A 595 5.47 -34.70 10.17
N SER A 596 4.31 -34.03 10.06
CA SER A 596 3.01 -34.70 10.22
C SER A 596 2.85 -35.85 9.22
N HIS A 597 3.14 -35.60 7.94
CA HIS A 597 3.09 -36.65 6.91
C HIS A 597 4.15 -37.73 7.15
N ALA A 598 5.37 -37.36 7.52
CA ALA A 598 6.43 -38.33 7.79
C ALA A 598 6.11 -39.23 9.00
N PHE A 599 5.46 -38.68 10.04
CA PHE A 599 5.03 -39.45 11.21
C PHE A 599 3.87 -40.40 10.89
N GLU A 600 2.96 -40.02 9.99
CA GLU A 600 1.92 -40.92 9.45
C GLU A 600 2.55 -42.14 8.76
N ASP A 601 3.58 -41.92 7.93
CA ASP A 601 4.29 -42.99 7.21
C ASP A 601 5.15 -43.86 8.14
N MET A 602 5.81 -43.26 9.13
CA MET A 602 6.66 -43.97 10.10
C MET A 602 5.83 -44.79 11.11
N GLY A 603 4.55 -44.44 11.30
CA GLY A 603 3.66 -45.08 12.26
C GLY A 603 4.29 -45.15 13.66
N LYS A 604 4.33 -46.34 14.26
CA LYS A 604 4.81 -46.55 15.64
C LYS A 604 6.34 -46.50 15.81
N ARG A 605 7.12 -46.21 14.76
CA ARG A 605 8.59 -46.35 14.75
C ARG A 605 9.35 -45.04 14.92
N ALA A 606 8.66 -43.94 15.20
CA ALA A 606 9.32 -42.65 15.39
C ALA A 606 10.36 -42.73 16.54
N PRO A 607 11.63 -42.34 16.30
CA PRO A 607 12.71 -42.50 17.27
C PRO A 607 12.75 -41.39 18.34
N ALA A 608 12.00 -40.30 18.15
CA ALA A 608 11.98 -39.13 19.01
C ALA A 608 10.58 -38.49 19.05
N ASN A 609 10.25 -37.85 20.17
CA ASN A 609 9.11 -36.94 20.23
C ASN A 609 9.48 -35.61 19.54
N ILE A 610 8.60 -35.02 18.74
CA ILE A 610 8.81 -33.67 18.21
C ILE A 610 7.80 -32.71 18.84
N LEU A 611 8.32 -31.61 19.38
CA LEU A 611 7.56 -30.54 19.98
C LEU A 611 7.75 -29.28 19.14
N PHE A 612 6.65 -28.66 18.74
CA PHE A 612 6.65 -27.39 18.02
C PHE A 612 6.08 -26.30 18.92
N LEU A 613 6.79 -25.18 19.01
CA LEU A 613 6.31 -23.98 19.70
C LEU A 613 6.39 -22.79 18.76
N LEU A 614 5.24 -22.15 18.55
CA LEU A 614 5.15 -20.83 17.95
C LEU A 614 4.85 -19.84 19.08
N SER A 615 5.90 -19.19 19.61
CA SER A 615 5.83 -18.35 20.80
C SER A 615 5.43 -16.91 20.46
N GLY A 616 4.61 -16.31 21.32
CA GLY A 616 4.31 -14.88 21.28
C GLY A 616 5.23 -14.06 22.17
N GLY A 617 5.24 -12.75 22.01
CA GLY A 617 6.17 -11.85 22.72
C GLY A 617 7.66 -12.15 22.48
N GLY A 618 8.04 -12.65 21.31
CA GLY A 618 9.44 -12.92 20.94
C GLY A 618 10.31 -11.66 21.02
N LYS A 619 9.85 -10.57 20.41
CA LYS A 619 10.54 -9.27 20.40
C LYS A 619 10.47 -8.51 21.72
N LEU A 620 9.59 -8.93 22.63
CA LEU A 620 9.50 -8.42 24.00
C LEU A 620 10.45 -9.17 24.94
N ASN A 621 11.69 -9.45 24.51
CA ASN A 621 12.67 -10.25 25.26
C ASN A 621 12.20 -11.70 25.50
N PHE A 622 11.56 -12.32 24.50
CA PHE A 622 11.10 -13.71 24.49
C PHE A 622 10.19 -14.07 25.68
N GLN A 623 9.17 -13.25 25.95
CA GLN A 623 8.30 -13.42 27.13
C GLN A 623 7.39 -14.64 27.02
N GLY A 624 6.85 -14.96 25.84
CA GLY A 624 6.06 -16.18 25.66
C GLY A 624 6.91 -17.42 25.89
N THR A 625 8.13 -17.47 25.34
CA THR A 625 9.07 -18.58 25.57
C THR A 625 9.47 -18.69 27.04
N ARG A 626 9.70 -17.55 27.73
CA ARG A 626 9.96 -17.55 29.18
C ARG A 626 8.79 -18.14 29.95
N ARG A 627 7.57 -17.69 29.66
CA ARG A 627 6.36 -18.15 30.37
C ARG A 627 6.12 -19.64 30.10
N TRP A 628 6.22 -20.05 28.85
CA TRP A 628 6.12 -21.45 28.46
C TRP A 628 7.16 -22.33 29.16
N LEU A 629 8.41 -21.87 29.30
CA LEU A 629 9.44 -22.60 30.04
C LEU A 629 9.11 -22.76 31.52
N GLU A 630 8.56 -21.73 32.15
CA GLU A 630 8.09 -21.79 33.54
C GLU A 630 6.96 -22.83 33.66
N ASP A 631 5.96 -22.78 32.77
CA ASP A 631 4.85 -23.72 32.78
C ASP A 631 5.29 -25.17 32.52
N GLN A 632 6.27 -25.40 31.64
CA GLN A 632 6.79 -26.74 31.32
C GLN A 632 7.73 -27.31 32.39
N LEU A 633 8.50 -26.48 33.11
CA LEU A 633 9.45 -26.95 34.11
C LEU A 633 8.84 -27.05 35.51
N ASP A 634 7.92 -26.14 35.85
CA ASP A 634 7.29 -26.05 37.17
C ASP A 634 5.92 -26.77 37.22
N GLY A 635 5.46 -27.34 36.11
CA GLY A 635 4.21 -28.08 36.00
C GLY A 635 4.18 -29.39 36.82
N LEU A 636 3.01 -29.73 37.36
CA LEU A 636 2.77 -30.93 38.16
C LEU A 636 2.74 -32.23 37.33
N GLU A 637 2.49 -32.12 36.02
CA GLU A 637 2.65 -33.20 35.06
C GLU A 637 4.09 -33.12 34.52
N GLY A 638 4.87 -34.20 34.62
CA GLY A 638 6.29 -34.22 34.26
C GLY A 638 6.57 -33.49 32.94
N GLY A 639 7.41 -32.46 33.00
CA GLY A 639 7.61 -31.51 31.91
C GLY A 639 8.07 -32.17 30.62
N LEU A 640 7.50 -31.76 29.48
CA LEU A 640 7.87 -32.23 28.14
C LEU A 640 9.36 -31.98 27.80
N LEU A 641 10.02 -31.14 28.60
CA LEU A 641 11.40 -30.71 28.44
C LEU A 641 12.39 -31.43 29.38
N GLN A 642 11.94 -32.34 30.24
CA GLN A 642 12.82 -33.06 31.17
C GLN A 642 13.83 -33.97 30.45
N GLU A 643 13.44 -34.55 29.31
CA GLU A 643 14.31 -35.37 28.45
C GLU A 643 14.47 -34.76 27.04
N VAL A 644 14.72 -33.44 26.97
CA VAL A 644 14.97 -32.78 25.69
C VAL A 644 16.38 -33.10 25.17
N GLY A 645 16.45 -33.68 23.96
CA GLY A 645 17.73 -33.96 23.29
C GLY A 645 18.41 -32.67 22.85
N PHE A 646 17.66 -31.82 22.14
CA PHE A 646 18.03 -30.44 21.83
C PHE A 646 16.80 -29.62 21.43
N THR A 647 16.97 -28.30 21.45
CA THR A 647 15.99 -27.33 20.97
C THR A 647 16.57 -26.53 19.80
N LEU A 648 15.91 -26.57 18.66
CA LEU A 648 16.22 -25.77 17.48
C LEU A 648 15.32 -24.53 17.49
N CYS A 649 15.90 -23.34 17.59
CA CYS A 649 15.18 -22.07 17.44
C CYS A 649 15.35 -21.59 15.99
N LEU A 650 14.27 -21.13 15.37
CA LEU A 650 14.27 -20.60 14.00
C LEU A 650 14.11 -19.09 14.07
N ASP A 651 15.03 -18.38 13.43
CA ASP A 651 15.03 -16.92 13.43
C ASP A 651 15.54 -16.38 12.09
N THR A 652 14.72 -15.60 11.37
CA THR A 652 15.15 -14.84 10.19
C THR A 652 15.94 -15.69 9.18
N VAL A 653 15.24 -16.65 8.56
CA VAL A 653 15.83 -17.61 7.59
C VAL A 653 15.58 -17.23 6.13
N GLY A 654 14.74 -16.22 5.88
CA GLY A 654 14.34 -15.79 4.54
C GLY A 654 15.46 -15.11 3.75
N GLY A 655 16.28 -14.27 4.40
CA GLY A 655 17.41 -13.57 3.78
C GLY A 655 18.71 -14.40 3.62
N ALA A 656 18.68 -15.71 3.89
CA ALA A 656 19.85 -16.59 3.81
C ALA A 656 20.13 -16.99 2.35
N GLU A 657 20.67 -16.08 1.52
CA GLU A 657 20.97 -16.41 0.10
C GLU A 657 22.01 -17.53 -0.02
N ASP A 658 23.18 -17.37 0.62
CA ASP A 658 24.33 -18.30 0.48
C ASP A 658 24.91 -18.79 1.81
N SER A 659 24.36 -18.38 2.96
CA SER A 659 24.93 -18.74 4.27
C SER A 659 23.88 -18.91 5.37
N LEU A 660 24.01 -20.01 6.11
CA LEU A 660 23.24 -20.31 7.31
C LEU A 660 24.14 -20.31 8.53
N PHE A 661 23.73 -19.58 9.56
CA PHE A 661 24.47 -19.42 10.80
C PHE A 661 23.76 -20.17 11.94
N LEU A 662 24.51 -21.06 12.59
CA LEU A 662 24.09 -21.73 13.80
C LEU A 662 24.63 -20.98 15.02
N HIS A 663 23.77 -20.21 15.67
CA HIS A 663 24.08 -19.44 16.87
C HIS A 663 24.00 -20.31 18.10
N VAL A 664 25.11 -20.39 18.83
CA VAL A 664 25.24 -21.24 20.01
C VAL A 664 25.78 -20.46 21.21
N SER A 665 25.18 -20.70 22.38
CA SER A 665 25.70 -20.22 23.66
C SER A 665 26.87 -21.05 24.18
N LYS A 666 26.87 -22.34 23.83
CA LYS A 666 27.95 -23.30 24.10
C LYS A 666 28.04 -24.25 22.90
N PRO A 667 29.23 -24.45 22.31
CA PRO A 667 29.37 -25.38 21.19
C PRO A 667 28.92 -26.80 21.58
N PRO A 668 28.14 -27.49 20.73
CA PRO A 668 27.73 -28.88 20.97
C PRO A 668 28.94 -29.79 21.11
N LYS A 669 28.93 -30.67 22.11
CA LYS A 669 30.03 -31.63 22.33
C LYS A 669 29.86 -32.85 21.41
N PRO A 670 30.97 -33.45 20.93
CA PRO A 670 30.91 -34.72 20.20
C PRO A 670 30.12 -35.79 20.96
N GLY A 671 29.24 -36.52 20.26
CA GLY A 671 28.36 -37.54 20.85
C GLY A 671 27.05 -37.01 21.45
N THR A 672 26.77 -35.70 21.38
CA THR A 672 25.46 -35.15 21.74
C THR A 672 24.52 -35.09 20.52
N PRO A 673 23.19 -35.22 20.70
CA PRO A 673 22.23 -35.10 19.58
C PRO A 673 22.33 -33.77 18.82
N ALA A 674 22.66 -32.68 19.53
CA ALA A 674 22.89 -31.38 18.91
C ALA A 674 24.13 -31.35 17.99
N HIS A 675 25.19 -32.08 18.35
CA HIS A 675 26.38 -32.20 17.51
C HIS A 675 26.11 -33.09 16.29
N GLU A 676 25.37 -34.18 16.47
CA GLU A 676 24.95 -35.05 15.36
C GLU A 676 24.09 -34.29 14.34
N PHE A 677 23.12 -33.49 14.82
CA PHE A 677 22.32 -32.62 13.97
C PHE A 677 23.20 -31.68 13.13
N LEU A 678 24.17 -31.01 13.75
CA LEU A 678 25.09 -30.11 13.07
C LEU A 678 25.90 -30.84 11.99
N THR A 679 26.49 -31.99 12.32
CA THR A 679 27.29 -32.76 11.37
C THR A 679 26.46 -33.21 10.17
N VAL A 680 25.23 -33.66 10.40
CA VAL A 680 24.29 -34.05 9.34
C VAL A 680 23.89 -32.84 8.49
N LEU A 681 23.67 -31.68 9.11
CA LEU A 681 23.34 -30.45 8.39
C LEU A 681 24.50 -29.98 7.49
N GLU A 682 25.74 -29.99 8.00
CA GLU A 682 26.94 -29.66 7.22
C GLU A 682 27.16 -30.66 6.07
N ASP A 683 26.96 -31.96 6.33
CA ASP A 683 27.07 -33.01 5.32
C ASP A 683 26.03 -32.84 4.20
N ILE A 684 24.76 -32.62 4.56
CA ILE A 684 23.67 -32.39 3.60
C ILE A 684 23.91 -31.10 2.80
N ALA A 685 24.32 -30.01 3.46
CA ALA A 685 24.62 -28.76 2.78
C ALA A 685 25.74 -28.96 1.75
N SER A 686 26.84 -29.60 2.12
CA SER A 686 27.96 -29.84 1.19
C SER A 686 27.62 -30.73 0.00
N HIS A 687 26.74 -31.73 0.18
CA HIS A 687 26.39 -32.70 -0.87
C HIS A 687 25.23 -32.26 -1.76
N LEU A 688 24.15 -31.73 -1.18
CA LEU A 688 22.93 -31.40 -1.91
C LEU A 688 22.83 -29.93 -2.30
N TYR A 689 23.46 -29.03 -1.52
CA TYR A 689 23.36 -27.58 -1.71
C TYR A 689 24.74 -26.90 -1.60
N PRO A 690 25.67 -27.12 -2.56
CA PRO A 690 27.06 -26.66 -2.45
C PRO A 690 27.23 -25.14 -2.36
N SER A 691 26.19 -24.37 -2.72
CA SER A 691 26.16 -22.91 -2.58
C SER A 691 25.88 -22.44 -1.16
N VAL A 692 25.30 -23.29 -0.30
CA VAL A 692 24.92 -22.91 1.06
C VAL A 692 26.04 -23.23 2.04
N ASN A 693 26.64 -22.19 2.61
CA ASN A 693 27.66 -22.34 3.65
C ASN A 693 27.02 -22.40 5.05
N VAL A 694 27.22 -23.50 5.77
CA VAL A 694 26.77 -23.63 7.17
C VAL A 694 27.93 -23.30 8.09
N SER A 695 27.76 -22.32 8.98
CA SER A 695 28.80 -21.91 9.91
C SER A 695 28.27 -21.72 11.33
N ILE A 696 29.14 -21.92 12.33
CA ILE A 696 28.77 -21.81 13.74
C ILE A 696 29.22 -20.45 14.27
N VAL A 697 28.29 -19.74 14.90
CA VAL A 697 28.57 -18.47 15.59
C VAL A 697 28.40 -18.71 17.09
N HIS A 698 29.51 -18.66 17.83
CA HIS A 698 29.51 -18.85 19.27
C HIS A 698 29.57 -17.51 20.01
N ARG A 699 28.56 -17.22 20.84
CA ARG A 699 28.52 -16.04 21.71
C ARG A 699 28.10 -16.44 23.12
N LYS A 700 28.92 -16.10 24.12
CA LYS A 700 28.59 -16.34 25.52
C LYS A 700 27.42 -15.45 25.95
N ILE A 701 26.52 -16.00 26.78
CA ILE A 701 25.39 -15.27 27.35
C ILE A 701 25.90 -14.25 28.36
N ASN A 702 25.51 -12.99 28.19
CA ASN A 702 25.75 -11.96 29.19
C ASN A 702 24.60 -11.97 30.22
N LEU A 703 24.88 -12.41 31.45
CA LEU A 703 23.89 -12.48 32.52
C LEU A 703 23.43 -11.10 33.02
N ASN A 704 24.22 -10.06 32.77
CA ASN A 704 23.92 -8.70 33.18
C ASN A 704 23.16 -7.91 32.09
N ALA A 705 22.96 -8.50 30.91
CA ALA A 705 22.20 -7.83 29.86
C ALA A 705 20.70 -7.87 30.18
N GLU A 706 20.04 -6.72 30.07
CA GLU A 706 18.59 -6.61 30.27
C GLU A 706 17.80 -7.34 29.16
N GLN A 707 18.33 -7.31 27.94
CA GLN A 707 17.74 -7.96 26.77
C GLN A 707 18.62 -9.11 26.26
N LEU A 708 17.98 -10.22 25.92
CA LEU A 708 18.60 -11.34 25.21
C LEU A 708 18.52 -11.09 23.71
N LEU A 709 19.55 -11.55 22.99
CA LEU A 709 19.61 -11.39 21.54
C LEU A 709 18.93 -12.54 20.82
N TRP A 710 19.07 -13.77 21.32
CA TRP A 710 18.53 -14.94 20.63
C TRP A 710 17.66 -15.76 21.57
N GLU A 711 16.61 -16.35 21.02
CA GLU A 711 15.65 -17.16 21.77
C GLU A 711 16.32 -18.34 22.49
N HIS A 712 17.31 -18.98 21.87
CA HIS A 712 18.06 -20.09 22.48
C HIS A 712 18.79 -19.71 23.77
N GLN A 713 19.09 -18.42 24.00
CA GLN A 713 19.73 -17.96 25.22
C GLN A 713 18.78 -18.13 26.41
N ARG A 714 17.47 -17.92 26.22
CA ARG A 714 16.45 -18.09 27.27
C ARG A 714 16.38 -19.56 27.73
N LEU A 715 16.43 -20.49 26.77
CA LEU A 715 16.48 -21.94 27.02
C LEU A 715 17.79 -22.35 27.71
N SER A 716 18.91 -21.79 27.24
CA SER A 716 20.24 -22.08 27.79
C SER A 716 20.40 -21.64 29.25
N LEU A 717 19.74 -20.56 29.67
CA LEU A 717 19.68 -20.12 31.07
C LEU A 717 19.01 -21.17 32.00
N ARG A 718 18.05 -21.94 31.47
CA ARG A 718 17.41 -23.07 32.15
C ARG A 718 18.13 -24.41 31.91
N ARG A 719 19.34 -24.39 31.37
CA ARG A 719 20.19 -25.56 31.06
C ARG A 719 19.60 -26.51 30.02
N ILE A 720 18.67 -26.04 29.19
CA ILE A 720 18.17 -26.79 28.03
C ILE A 720 19.17 -26.63 26.88
N PRO A 721 19.64 -27.73 26.24
CA PRO A 721 20.48 -27.64 25.05
C PRO A 721 19.71 -26.98 23.92
N ALA A 722 20.15 -25.79 23.50
CA ALA A 722 19.46 -25.01 22.49
C ALA A 722 20.42 -24.23 21.59
N PHE A 723 20.01 -24.02 20.35
CA PHE A 723 20.72 -23.21 19.36
C PHE A 723 19.75 -22.56 18.38
N THR A 724 20.12 -21.41 17.81
CA THR A 724 19.30 -20.71 16.82
C THR A 724 19.89 -20.88 15.43
N LEU A 725 19.06 -21.27 14.46
CA LEU A 725 19.40 -21.25 13.03
C LEU A 725 18.87 -19.96 12.41
N SER A 726 19.76 -19.20 11.77
CA SER A 726 19.43 -17.91 11.15
C SER A 726 20.23 -17.64 9.88
N GLY A 727 19.69 -16.81 8.99
CA GLY A 727 20.42 -16.23 7.87
C GLY A 727 21.35 -15.07 8.27
N LEU A 728 21.24 -14.59 9.51
CA LEU A 728 22.01 -13.45 9.99
C LEU A 728 23.27 -13.88 10.73
N GLN A 729 24.38 -13.23 10.42
CA GLN A 729 25.61 -13.41 11.19
C GLN A 729 25.55 -12.68 12.55
N TYR A 730 24.83 -11.56 12.63
CA TYR A 730 24.66 -10.74 13.84
C TYR A 730 23.19 -10.33 14.00
N HIS A 731 22.70 -10.30 15.24
CA HIS A 731 21.28 -10.03 15.55
C HIS A 731 20.88 -8.55 15.36
N GLU A 732 21.83 -7.63 15.23
CA GLU A 732 21.63 -6.20 15.46
C GLU A 732 21.25 -5.39 14.20
N ILE A 733 21.05 -6.02 13.03
CA ILE A 733 20.86 -5.28 11.77
C ILE A 733 19.38 -5.23 11.37
N GLY A 734 18.72 -4.11 11.65
CA GLY A 734 17.57 -3.62 10.86
C GLY A 734 16.26 -4.42 10.83
N LEU A 735 16.11 -5.44 11.70
CA LEU A 735 14.97 -6.37 11.70
C LEU A 735 13.73 -5.91 12.48
N ASN A 736 13.64 -4.65 12.87
CA ASN A 736 12.43 -4.14 13.55
C ASN A 736 12.02 -2.84 12.88
N ASN A 737 11.93 -2.86 11.54
CA ASN A 737 11.69 -1.66 10.75
C ASN A 737 10.25 -1.60 10.22
N ILE A 738 9.71 -0.39 10.13
CA ILE A 738 8.34 -0.15 9.69
C ILE A 738 8.10 -0.47 8.19
N TYR A 739 9.15 -0.76 7.42
CA TYR A 739 9.11 -0.98 5.96
C TYR A 739 9.63 -2.34 5.51
N GLU A 740 9.71 -3.35 6.39
CA GLU A 740 10.33 -4.64 6.05
C GLU A 740 9.68 -5.34 4.85
N TYR A 741 8.39 -5.09 4.63
CA TYR A 741 7.65 -5.62 3.50
C TYR A 741 8.11 -5.06 2.13
N HIS A 742 8.67 -3.84 2.08
CA HIS A 742 9.00 -3.14 0.83
C HIS A 742 10.46 -3.27 0.37
N ASN A 743 11.32 -3.90 1.16
CA ASN A 743 12.72 -4.13 0.78
C ASN A 743 12.94 -5.44 -0.02
N HIS A 744 11.89 -6.25 -0.21
CA HIS A 744 11.98 -7.57 -0.86
C HIS A 744 11.22 -7.68 -2.20
N ASP A 745 10.63 -6.59 -2.69
CA ASP A 745 9.94 -6.53 -3.99
C ASP A 745 10.85 -5.98 -5.11
#